data_AF-A0A957NYS0-F1
#
_entry.id   AF-A0A957NYS0-F1
#
_cell.length_a   1.000
_cell.length_b   1.000
_cell.length_c   1.000
_cell.angle_alpha   90.00
_cell.angle_beta   90.00
_cell.angle_gamma   90.00
#
_symmetry.space_group_name_H-M   'P 1'
#
loop_
_entity.id
_entity.type
_entity.pdbx_description
1 polymer ?
#
loop_
_entity_poly.entity_id
_entity_poly.type
_entity_poly.pdbx_seq_one_letter_code
_entity_poly.pdbx_strand_id
1 'polypeptide(L)'
;TKEPGSAGEPLYQDVVTAVSESLSQGTAPFAAMPKIVGGRYGLSSKEFTPAMVMAIFKELAAAKPKNHFTIGIVDDVTHTSLPFDADVDIEPENMVRAVFWGLGSDGTVSANKNSIKIIGEETDNFAQGYFVYDSKKAGARTISHLRFGPQPIKSTYLIRRANFVAVHQFGFLQRYNVLEPAQDGATLLINAPYAADQVWDHLPTAVQQTILDKKLRLFAIDAYQVAQEIGLGIRINTIMQTCFFHLMDSLSTQGEVGSSVLSHDEAIERIKAAIRKTYGKRGEAIVRQNFAAVDAALLHMHEIPVPAAVTSTIDMLATVHALAPEFVQEVTAPMLAGQGDLLPVSALPVDGTYPVGTTQWEKRNIALEIPEWDPDICIQCGKCVMVCPHSVIRSKIVEPARLADAPDDFLHSKARWREMSDLEYTLQVAVEDCTGCSLCVEVCPAKDKRAVGRKAINMTPQLPLREKGIEHWDYFQTLPDYPRHAAVNGEAVQGEHGKVEIDLPPINFTNVKNVQLLEPLFEFSGACAGCGETPYLKLISQLYGDRALIANATGCSSIYGGNLPTTPWTKNEAGRGPAWSNSLFEDNAEFGLGMRLTLDRQGQYARELLLRLNGQIGDELVNQLLSADQSTEEGVTRQRRRVAELKTRLAGKVEPAVRDLVSVADALVKKSIWIVGGDGWAYDIGYGGLDHVLASGRDVN
;
A
#
# COMPACT_ATOMS: atom_id res chain seq x y z
N THR A 1 -6.65 4.69 -25.97
CA THR A 1 -6.87 3.23 -25.90
C THR A 1 -5.68 2.50 -26.50
N LYS A 2 -5.50 1.21 -26.17
CA LYS A 2 -4.53 0.31 -26.82
C LYS A 2 -5.31 -0.93 -27.26
N GLU A 3 -5.22 -1.27 -28.54
CA GLU A 3 -5.87 -2.46 -29.11
C GLU A 3 -4.79 -3.42 -29.58
N PRO A 4 -4.39 -4.42 -28.76
CA PRO A 4 -3.31 -5.32 -29.11
C PRO A 4 -3.57 -6.05 -30.42
N GLY A 5 -2.62 -5.97 -31.37
CA GLY A 5 -2.69 -6.66 -32.67
C GLY A 5 -3.49 -5.92 -33.76
N SER A 6 -4.07 -4.74 -33.48
CA SER A 6 -4.74 -3.95 -34.51
C SER A 6 -3.75 -3.26 -35.46
N ALA A 7 -4.24 -2.84 -36.63
CA ALA A 7 -3.45 -2.06 -37.59
C ALA A 7 -3.18 -0.60 -37.12
N GLY A 8 -3.85 -0.17 -36.05
CA GLY A 8 -3.72 1.15 -35.44
C GLY A 8 -4.89 1.43 -34.48
N GLU A 9 -4.80 2.48 -33.68
CA GLU A 9 -5.86 2.82 -32.73
C GLU A 9 -7.11 3.38 -33.44
N PRO A 10 -8.32 3.30 -32.84
CA PRO A 10 -9.58 3.63 -33.51
C PRO A 10 -9.59 4.99 -34.21
N LEU A 11 -9.25 6.07 -33.49
CA LEU A 11 -9.25 7.42 -34.06
C LEU A 11 -8.23 7.59 -35.19
N TYR A 12 -7.09 6.89 -35.12
CA TYR A 12 -6.12 6.89 -36.21
C TYR A 12 -6.70 6.20 -37.46
N GLN A 13 -7.35 5.05 -37.29
CA GLN A 13 -8.01 4.34 -38.40
C GLN A 13 -9.16 5.15 -39.01
N ASP A 14 -9.97 5.83 -38.18
CA ASP A 14 -11.06 6.69 -38.65
C ASP A 14 -10.52 7.84 -39.51
N VAL A 15 -9.45 8.50 -39.06
CA VAL A 15 -8.81 9.61 -39.80
C VAL A 15 -8.20 9.11 -41.11
N VAL A 16 -7.47 7.98 -41.09
CA VAL A 16 -6.89 7.38 -42.30
C VAL A 16 -8.00 7.03 -43.31
N THR A 17 -9.08 6.41 -42.83
CA THR A 17 -10.22 6.00 -43.66
C THR A 17 -10.91 7.23 -44.27
N ALA A 18 -11.28 8.22 -43.47
CA ALA A 18 -11.97 9.42 -43.93
C ALA A 18 -11.14 10.21 -44.96
N VAL A 19 -9.83 10.33 -44.73
CA VAL A 19 -8.92 10.99 -45.68
C VAL A 19 -8.83 10.19 -46.99
N SER A 20 -8.67 8.86 -46.91
CA SER A 20 -8.56 7.99 -48.07
C SER A 20 -9.84 7.99 -48.91
N GLU A 21 -11.01 7.91 -48.27
CA GLU A 21 -12.31 7.96 -48.95
C GLU A 21 -12.55 9.33 -49.61
N SER A 22 -12.25 10.44 -48.92
CA SER A 22 -12.43 11.78 -49.46
C SER A 22 -11.53 12.04 -50.69
N LEU A 23 -10.31 11.53 -50.68
CA LEU A 23 -9.42 11.60 -51.85
C LEU A 23 -9.95 10.77 -53.02
N SER A 24 -10.42 9.56 -52.74
CA SER A 24 -10.97 8.66 -53.75
C SER A 24 -12.25 9.23 -54.39
N GLN A 25 -13.05 9.96 -53.63
CA GLN A 25 -14.26 10.64 -54.11
C GLN A 25 -13.99 12.01 -54.75
N GLY A 26 -12.77 12.54 -54.65
CA GLY A 26 -12.43 13.88 -55.13
C GLY A 26 -13.05 15.02 -54.31
N THR A 27 -13.50 14.74 -53.08
CA THR A 27 -14.11 15.72 -52.15
C THR A 27 -13.12 16.25 -51.11
N ALA A 28 -11.90 15.70 -51.06
CA ALA A 28 -10.86 16.13 -50.14
C ALA A 28 -10.43 17.59 -50.40
N PRO A 29 -10.19 18.39 -49.35
CA PRO A 29 -9.70 19.78 -49.47
C PRO A 29 -8.20 19.87 -49.80
N PHE A 30 -7.54 18.74 -50.08
CA PHE A 30 -6.11 18.64 -50.38
C PHE A 30 -5.87 17.72 -51.58
N ALA A 31 -4.82 18.00 -52.36
CA ALA A 31 -4.54 17.34 -53.63
C ALA A 31 -3.89 15.94 -53.51
N ALA A 32 -3.32 15.63 -52.34
CA ALA A 32 -2.62 14.37 -52.09
C ALA A 32 -2.81 13.96 -50.63
N MET A 33 -2.51 12.69 -50.33
CA MET A 33 -2.57 12.14 -48.97
C MET A 33 -1.70 12.97 -48.01
N PRO A 34 -2.28 13.63 -46.99
CA PRO A 34 -1.48 14.26 -45.94
C PRO A 34 -0.68 13.19 -45.20
N LYS A 35 0.42 13.61 -44.57
CA LYS A 35 1.15 12.74 -43.65
C LYS A 35 0.28 12.52 -42.40
N ILE A 36 -0.11 11.27 -42.15
CA ILE A 36 -0.88 10.87 -40.97
C ILE A 36 -0.01 9.94 -40.13
N VAL A 37 0.09 10.24 -38.85
CA VAL A 37 0.86 9.48 -37.87
C VAL A 37 -0.04 9.23 -36.66
N GLY A 38 -0.09 7.99 -36.19
CA GLY A 38 -0.83 7.57 -35.00
C GLY A 38 0.10 7.41 -33.79
N GLY A 39 -0.38 7.77 -32.62
CA GLY A 39 0.33 7.58 -31.36
C GLY A 39 -0.61 7.37 -30.18
N ARG A 40 -0.10 6.72 -29.12
CA ARG A 40 -0.82 6.46 -27.87
C ARG A 40 -0.27 7.33 -26.74
N TYR A 41 -1.17 7.87 -25.93
CA TYR A 41 -0.86 8.65 -24.73
C TYR A 41 -1.91 8.40 -23.64
N GLY A 42 -1.62 8.78 -22.40
CA GLY A 42 -2.63 8.92 -21.34
C GLY A 42 -3.38 7.66 -20.92
N LEU A 43 -2.86 6.46 -21.22
CA LEU A 43 -3.48 5.22 -20.75
C LEU A 43 -3.49 5.20 -19.23
N SER A 44 -4.64 4.84 -18.65
CA SER A 44 -4.84 4.80 -17.19
C SER A 44 -4.38 6.07 -16.47
N SER A 45 -4.70 7.23 -17.05
CA SER A 45 -4.36 8.55 -16.50
C SER A 45 -2.86 8.85 -16.41
N LYS A 46 -2.02 8.18 -17.22
CA LYS A 46 -0.62 8.59 -17.41
C LYS A 46 -0.55 10.07 -17.78
N GLU A 47 0.39 10.80 -17.20
CA GLU A 47 0.53 12.24 -17.44
C GLU A 47 0.68 12.57 -18.93
N PHE A 48 0.09 13.70 -19.34
CA PHE A 48 0.20 14.24 -20.69
C PHE A 48 0.46 15.74 -20.63
N THR A 49 1.75 16.09 -20.60
CA THR A 49 2.21 17.45 -20.31
C THR A 49 2.47 18.26 -21.60
N PRO A 50 2.58 19.59 -21.51
CA PRO A 50 2.95 20.43 -22.66
C PRO A 50 4.26 20.00 -23.33
N ALA A 51 5.25 19.55 -22.55
CA ALA A 51 6.49 18.98 -23.06
C ALA A 51 6.26 17.79 -24.00
N MET A 52 5.35 16.88 -23.63
CA MET A 52 4.97 15.72 -24.44
C MET A 52 4.26 16.15 -25.73
N VAL A 53 3.40 17.16 -25.66
CA VAL A 53 2.74 17.74 -26.84
C VAL A 53 3.78 18.34 -27.80
N MET A 54 4.76 19.09 -27.28
CA MET A 54 5.84 19.65 -28.08
C MET A 54 6.68 18.57 -28.75
N ALA A 55 6.95 17.46 -28.07
CA ALA A 55 7.64 16.31 -28.66
C ALA A 55 6.87 15.70 -29.83
N ILE A 56 5.53 15.61 -29.76
CA ILE A 56 4.70 15.15 -30.87
C ILE A 56 4.82 16.08 -32.08
N PHE A 57 4.72 17.40 -31.88
CA PHE A 57 4.89 18.36 -32.98
C PHE A 57 6.29 18.30 -33.60
N LYS A 58 7.33 18.15 -32.77
CA LYS A 58 8.70 17.96 -33.23
C LYS A 58 8.85 16.68 -34.06
N GLU A 59 8.23 15.58 -33.64
CA GLU A 59 8.24 14.31 -34.38
C GLU A 59 7.54 14.45 -35.73
N LEU A 60 6.37 15.10 -35.78
CA LEU A 60 5.63 15.34 -37.03
C LEU A 60 6.43 16.17 -38.06
N ALA A 61 7.26 17.11 -37.57
CA ALA A 61 8.16 17.92 -38.38
C ALA A 61 9.39 17.15 -38.90
N ALA A 62 9.67 15.95 -38.37
CA ALA A 62 10.79 15.15 -38.83
C ALA A 62 10.59 14.68 -40.29
N ALA A 63 11.72 14.40 -40.97
CA ALA A 63 11.70 13.88 -42.33
C ALA A 63 10.96 12.55 -42.43
N LYS A 64 11.15 11.67 -41.44
CA LYS A 64 10.49 10.36 -41.31
C LYS A 64 9.94 10.19 -39.89
N PRO A 65 8.75 10.73 -39.60
CA PRO A 65 8.13 10.60 -38.28
C PRO A 65 7.86 9.13 -37.94
N LYS A 66 8.11 8.76 -36.69
CA LYS A 66 7.79 7.46 -36.12
C LYS A 66 6.27 7.31 -36.05
N ASN A 67 5.73 6.31 -36.74
CA ASN A 67 4.33 5.92 -36.62
C ASN A 67 4.12 4.91 -35.49
N HIS A 68 2.89 4.79 -35.00
CA HIS A 68 2.48 3.92 -33.89
C HIS A 68 3.29 4.15 -32.60
N PHE A 69 3.66 5.42 -32.36
CA PHE A 69 4.51 5.79 -31.24
C PHE A 69 3.75 5.76 -29.90
N THR A 70 4.49 5.83 -28.81
CA THR A 70 3.97 6.11 -27.47
C THR A 70 4.63 7.39 -26.93
N ILE A 71 3.95 8.09 -26.03
CA ILE A 71 4.51 9.28 -25.35
C ILE A 71 4.18 9.21 -23.86
N GLY A 72 5.13 9.63 -23.03
CA GLY A 72 5.01 9.61 -21.56
C GLY A 72 5.56 8.36 -20.89
N ILE A 73 6.00 7.34 -21.63
CA ILE A 73 6.66 6.13 -21.08
C ILE A 73 8.05 5.93 -21.70
N VAL A 74 8.87 5.10 -21.06
CA VAL A 74 10.12 4.59 -21.63
C VAL A 74 9.86 3.18 -22.16
N ASP A 75 9.65 3.05 -23.47
CA ASP A 75 9.48 1.75 -24.12
C ASP A 75 10.83 1.30 -24.71
N ASP A 76 11.58 0.58 -23.89
CA ASP A 76 12.88 -0.01 -24.22
C ASP A 76 12.78 -1.44 -24.78
N VAL A 77 11.57 -1.98 -24.94
CA VAL A 77 11.32 -3.32 -25.49
C VAL A 77 10.93 -3.23 -26.96
N THR A 78 9.91 -2.42 -27.28
CA THR A 78 9.42 -2.25 -28.65
C THR A 78 9.81 -0.91 -29.27
N HIS A 79 10.51 -0.06 -28.52
CA HIS A 79 11.10 1.20 -29.00
C HIS A 79 10.09 2.18 -29.63
N THR A 80 8.84 2.15 -29.17
CA THR A 80 7.76 3.02 -29.67
C THR A 80 7.78 4.41 -29.05
N SER A 81 8.41 4.61 -27.89
CA SER A 81 8.34 5.87 -27.16
C SER A 81 9.06 7.03 -27.89
N LEU A 82 8.53 8.24 -27.72
CA LEU A 82 9.17 9.50 -28.12
C LEU A 82 9.86 10.17 -26.91
N PRO A 83 11.09 10.69 -27.07
CA PRO A 83 11.74 11.48 -26.03
C PRO A 83 11.13 12.88 -25.95
N PHE A 84 11.07 13.44 -24.74
CA PHE A 84 10.60 14.80 -24.49
C PHE A 84 11.44 15.47 -23.40
N ASP A 85 11.47 16.81 -23.40
CA ASP A 85 12.17 17.61 -22.40
C ASP A 85 11.20 17.95 -21.25
N ALA A 86 11.40 17.32 -20.09
CA ALA A 86 10.48 17.43 -18.97
C ALA A 86 10.55 18.78 -18.22
N ASP A 87 11.52 19.64 -18.54
CA ASP A 87 11.73 20.92 -17.85
C ASP A 87 10.94 22.09 -18.44
N VAL A 88 10.29 21.87 -19.59
CA VAL A 88 9.43 22.86 -20.25
C VAL A 88 8.24 23.22 -19.35
N ASP A 89 8.13 24.50 -19.01
CA ASP A 89 6.98 25.10 -18.33
C ASP A 89 6.36 26.18 -19.23
N ILE A 90 5.04 26.21 -19.30
CA ILE A 90 4.25 27.19 -20.07
C ILE A 90 3.23 27.91 -19.18
N GLU A 91 3.23 27.66 -17.87
CA GLU A 91 2.31 28.30 -16.95
C GLU A 91 2.72 29.76 -16.69
N PRO A 92 1.76 30.69 -16.62
CA PRO A 92 2.08 32.10 -16.43
C PRO A 92 2.57 32.37 -15.00
N GLU A 93 3.49 33.32 -14.85
CA GLU A 93 4.12 33.66 -13.56
C GLU A 93 3.11 34.20 -12.52
N ASN A 94 2.04 34.85 -12.97
CA ASN A 94 1.00 35.41 -12.10
C ASN A 94 -0.04 34.38 -11.61
N MET A 95 0.28 33.09 -11.66
CA MET A 95 -0.56 32.00 -11.19
C MET A 95 -0.03 31.42 -9.88
N VAL A 96 -0.91 31.28 -8.90
CA VAL A 96 -0.62 30.49 -7.71
C VAL A 96 -0.64 29.03 -8.10
N ARG A 97 0.41 28.31 -7.72
CA ARG A 97 0.62 26.88 -7.99
C ARG A 97 1.02 26.23 -6.67
N ALA A 98 0.03 25.70 -5.97
CA ALA A 98 0.19 25.20 -4.61
C ALA A 98 0.09 23.66 -4.58
N VAL A 99 1.07 23.02 -3.93
CA VAL A 99 1.11 21.57 -3.73
C VAL A 99 1.03 21.23 -2.25
N PHE A 100 0.10 20.35 -1.87
CA PHE A 100 -0.12 19.95 -0.48
C PHE A 100 0.06 18.46 -0.32
N TRP A 101 1.00 18.06 0.53
CA TRP A 101 1.24 16.69 0.93
C TRP A 101 0.54 16.40 2.25
N GLY A 102 -0.42 15.48 2.24
CA GLY A 102 -1.19 15.08 3.42
C GLY A 102 -1.36 13.58 3.53
N LEU A 103 -1.90 13.14 4.66
CA LEU A 103 -2.26 11.75 4.93
C LEU A 103 -3.75 11.51 4.67
N GLY A 104 -4.09 10.34 4.15
CA GLY A 104 -5.47 9.89 4.03
C GLY A 104 -6.17 9.98 5.39
N SER A 105 -7.27 10.74 5.45
CA SER A 105 -8.08 11.04 6.65
C SER A 105 -7.56 12.13 7.59
N ASP A 106 -6.50 12.88 7.26
CA ASP A 106 -6.07 14.05 8.06
C ASP A 106 -6.88 15.33 7.77
N GLY A 107 -7.71 15.30 6.73
CA GLY A 107 -8.59 16.39 6.32
C GLY A 107 -7.98 17.39 5.32
N THR A 108 -6.73 17.18 4.86
CA THR A 108 -6.03 18.03 3.87
C THR A 108 -6.84 18.24 2.60
N VAL A 109 -7.30 17.14 1.96
CA VAL A 109 -8.07 17.23 0.71
C VAL A 109 -9.39 17.97 0.92
N SER A 110 -10.05 17.76 2.05
CA SER A 110 -11.30 18.47 2.38
C SER A 110 -11.06 19.97 2.60
N ALA A 111 -9.97 20.34 3.28
CA ALA A 111 -9.55 21.74 3.44
C ALA A 111 -9.24 22.37 2.08
N ASN A 112 -8.49 21.69 1.21
CA ASN A 112 -8.16 22.18 -0.12
C ASN A 112 -9.40 22.36 -1.01
N LYS A 113 -10.36 21.43 -0.98
CA LYS A 113 -11.66 21.61 -1.66
C LYS A 113 -12.44 22.82 -1.13
N ASN A 114 -12.33 23.10 0.17
CA ASN A 114 -12.93 24.29 0.76
C ASN A 114 -12.20 25.56 0.32
N SER A 115 -10.86 25.57 0.33
CA SER A 115 -10.07 26.70 -0.17
C SER A 115 -10.38 27.03 -1.63
N ILE A 116 -10.56 26.01 -2.49
CA ILE A 116 -10.99 26.21 -3.88
C ILE A 116 -12.34 26.92 -3.96
N LYS A 117 -13.31 26.52 -3.13
CA LYS A 117 -14.64 27.16 -3.10
C LYS A 117 -14.55 28.59 -2.61
N ILE A 118 -13.82 28.84 -1.52
CA ILE A 118 -13.64 30.19 -0.99
C ILE A 118 -13.03 31.10 -2.06
N ILE A 119 -11.93 30.68 -2.70
CA ILE A 119 -11.25 31.52 -3.70
C ILE A 119 -12.09 31.66 -4.97
N GLY A 120 -12.68 30.58 -5.48
CA GLY A 120 -13.42 30.59 -6.75
C GLY A 120 -14.83 31.18 -6.66
N GLU A 121 -15.47 31.20 -5.49
CA GLU A 121 -16.81 31.79 -5.30
C GLU A 121 -16.75 33.23 -4.78
N GLU A 122 -15.66 33.63 -4.10
CA GLU A 122 -15.57 34.93 -3.40
C GLU A 122 -14.54 35.89 -4.03
N THR A 123 -13.88 35.50 -5.14
CA THR A 123 -12.91 36.33 -5.86
C THR A 123 -13.09 36.20 -7.38
N ASP A 124 -12.49 37.10 -8.16
CA ASP A 124 -12.50 37.04 -9.63
C ASP A 124 -11.51 36.00 -10.21
N ASN A 125 -10.75 35.32 -9.35
CA ASN A 125 -9.78 34.31 -9.80
C ASN A 125 -10.48 33.02 -10.25
N PHE A 126 -9.98 32.45 -11.33
CA PHE A 126 -10.24 31.06 -11.68
C PHE A 126 -9.54 30.13 -10.69
N ALA A 127 -10.21 29.05 -10.30
CA ALA A 127 -9.69 28.05 -9.37
C ALA A 127 -9.73 26.65 -10.00
N GLN A 128 -8.63 25.90 -9.86
CA GLN A 128 -8.53 24.50 -10.27
C GLN A 128 -7.97 23.68 -9.11
N GLY A 129 -8.51 22.47 -8.91
CA GLY A 129 -7.93 21.49 -8.00
C GLY A 129 -7.89 20.10 -8.63
N TYR A 130 -6.74 19.44 -8.52
CA TYR A 130 -6.56 18.03 -8.83
C TYR A 130 -5.99 17.33 -7.60
N PHE A 131 -6.46 16.11 -7.32
CA PHE A 131 -6.12 15.38 -6.11
C PHE A 131 -5.60 14.00 -6.48
N VAL A 132 -4.31 13.77 -6.23
CA VAL A 132 -3.68 12.45 -6.35
C VAL A 132 -3.92 11.71 -5.05
N TYR A 133 -4.62 10.59 -5.15
CA TYR A 133 -4.86 9.68 -4.04
C TYR A 133 -4.04 8.41 -4.25
N ASP A 134 -3.51 7.89 -3.16
CA ASP A 134 -3.08 6.50 -3.08
C ASP A 134 -4.33 5.62 -2.91
N SER A 135 -4.31 4.42 -3.48
CA SER A 135 -5.38 3.44 -3.41
C SER A 135 -5.46 2.73 -2.04
N LYS A 136 -4.43 2.85 -1.20
CA LYS A 136 -4.48 2.45 0.21
C LYS A 136 -5.58 3.22 0.95
N LYS A 137 -6.38 2.55 1.77
CA LYS A 137 -7.57 3.15 2.40
C LYS A 137 -7.27 3.93 3.69
N ALA A 138 -6.21 3.59 4.42
CA ALA A 138 -5.73 4.39 5.55
C ALA A 138 -4.23 4.60 5.46
N GLY A 139 -3.75 5.73 6.00
CA GLY A 139 -2.33 6.10 6.01
C GLY A 139 -1.73 6.28 4.61
N ALA A 140 -2.59 6.45 3.61
CA ALA A 140 -2.23 6.70 2.23
C ALA A 140 -1.68 8.11 2.09
N ARG A 141 -0.71 8.32 1.21
CA ARG A 141 -0.28 9.67 0.85
C ARG A 141 -1.34 10.31 -0.04
N THR A 142 -1.59 11.60 0.17
CA THR A 142 -2.43 12.41 -0.72
C THR A 142 -1.64 13.63 -1.16
N ILE A 143 -1.74 13.97 -2.45
CA ILE A 143 -1.09 15.16 -3.01
C ILE A 143 -2.18 16.00 -3.68
N SER A 144 -2.38 17.22 -3.19
CA SER A 144 -3.33 18.16 -3.80
C SER A 144 -2.57 19.17 -4.65
N HIS A 145 -2.99 19.34 -5.89
CA HIS A 145 -2.47 20.33 -6.83
C HIS A 145 -3.53 21.40 -7.04
N LEU A 146 -3.26 22.62 -6.55
CA LEU A 146 -4.18 23.74 -6.66
C LEU A 146 -3.59 24.84 -7.53
N ARG A 147 -4.41 25.38 -8.43
CA ARG A 147 -4.07 26.55 -9.24
C ARG A 147 -5.09 27.66 -9.05
N PHE A 148 -4.61 28.88 -8.88
CA PHE A 148 -5.45 30.08 -8.81
C PHE A 148 -4.86 31.20 -9.66
N GLY A 149 -5.69 31.92 -10.41
CA GLY A 149 -5.22 33.07 -11.16
C GLY A 149 -6.30 33.79 -11.96
N PRO A 150 -5.98 34.95 -12.55
CA PRO A 150 -6.96 35.81 -13.22
C PRO A 150 -7.39 35.30 -14.61
N GLN A 151 -6.75 34.26 -15.13
CA GLN A 151 -7.00 33.70 -16.46
C GLN A 151 -7.61 32.29 -16.37
N PRO A 152 -8.43 31.88 -17.35
CA PRO A 152 -8.94 30.52 -17.42
C PRO A 152 -7.82 29.46 -17.42
N ILE A 153 -7.88 28.54 -16.46
CA ILE A 153 -6.84 27.52 -16.25
C ILE A 153 -7.11 26.32 -17.18
N LYS A 154 -6.21 26.10 -18.16
CA LYS A 154 -6.27 24.98 -19.13
C LYS A 154 -5.29 23.85 -18.82
N SER A 155 -4.54 23.95 -17.73
CA SER A 155 -3.50 22.98 -17.33
C SER A 155 -4.11 21.69 -16.79
N THR A 156 -4.47 20.75 -17.67
CA THR A 156 -4.99 19.42 -17.30
C THR A 156 -3.85 18.41 -17.05
N TYR A 157 -2.87 18.81 -16.25
CA TYR A 157 -1.68 18.05 -15.87
C TYR A 157 -1.20 18.48 -14.47
N LEU A 158 -0.36 17.66 -13.83
CA LEU A 158 0.12 17.93 -12.46
C LEU A 158 1.03 19.16 -12.38
N ILE A 159 1.07 19.82 -11.22
CA ILE A 159 1.99 20.94 -10.99
C ILE A 159 3.41 20.39 -10.87
N ARG A 160 4.32 20.87 -11.73
CA ARG A 160 5.77 20.57 -11.70
C ARG A 160 6.62 21.70 -11.14
N ARG A 161 6.09 22.93 -11.14
CA ARG A 161 6.73 24.14 -10.57
C ARG A 161 5.72 24.87 -9.70
N ALA A 162 5.87 24.72 -8.39
CA ALA A 162 4.97 25.21 -7.36
C ALA A 162 5.63 26.37 -6.61
N ASN A 163 4.94 27.50 -6.49
CA ASN A 163 5.36 28.63 -5.67
C ASN A 163 4.97 28.47 -4.18
N PHE A 164 4.14 27.48 -3.88
CA PHE A 164 3.80 27.11 -2.51
C PHE A 164 3.79 25.59 -2.34
N VAL A 165 4.47 25.08 -1.32
CA VAL A 165 4.45 23.67 -0.94
C VAL A 165 4.10 23.55 0.54
N ALA A 166 3.11 22.73 0.88
CA ALA A 166 2.80 22.40 2.27
C ALA A 166 2.97 20.91 2.53
N VAL A 167 3.58 20.56 3.67
CA VAL A 167 3.80 19.18 4.12
C VAL A 167 3.14 19.01 5.48
N HIS A 168 1.98 18.36 5.51
CA HIS A 168 1.16 18.22 6.71
C HIS A 168 1.59 17.04 7.61
N GLN A 169 2.57 16.25 7.15
CA GLN A 169 3.13 15.10 7.87
C GLN A 169 4.66 15.20 7.87
N PHE A 170 5.26 15.47 9.03
CA PHE A 170 6.71 15.64 9.14
C PHE A 170 7.51 14.45 8.59
N GLY A 171 7.06 13.22 8.86
CA GLY A 171 7.73 12.00 8.40
C GLY A 171 7.83 11.84 6.89
N PHE A 172 7.06 12.60 6.09
CA PHE A 172 7.20 12.59 4.64
C PHE A 172 8.51 13.21 4.17
N LEU A 173 9.07 14.17 4.92
CA LEU A 173 10.35 14.82 4.61
C LEU A 173 11.51 13.83 4.65
N GLN A 174 11.39 12.75 5.43
CA GLN A 174 12.40 11.69 5.53
C GLN A 174 12.23 10.59 4.48
N ARG A 175 11.10 10.54 3.76
CA ARG A 175 10.73 9.40 2.90
C ARG A 175 10.55 9.73 1.44
N TYR A 176 10.12 10.96 1.14
CA TYR A 176 9.74 11.36 -0.20
C TYR A 176 10.46 12.65 -0.58
N ASN A 177 10.69 12.83 -1.88
CA ASN A 177 11.15 14.09 -2.43
C ASN A 177 10.00 15.10 -2.51
N VAL A 178 9.46 15.51 -1.36
CA VAL A 178 8.28 16.41 -1.28
C VAL A 178 8.53 17.80 -1.86
N LEU A 179 9.80 18.18 -2.01
CA LEU A 179 10.25 19.48 -2.53
C LEU A 179 10.64 19.44 -4.01
N GLU A 180 10.49 18.30 -4.68
CA GLU A 180 10.66 18.19 -6.14
C GLU A 180 9.87 19.26 -6.90
N PRO A 181 8.55 19.44 -6.66
CA PRO A 181 7.77 20.44 -7.40
C PRO A 181 8.07 21.88 -6.99
N ALA A 182 8.80 22.15 -5.90
CA ALA A 182 9.05 23.53 -5.47
C ALA A 182 9.88 24.28 -6.52
N GLN A 183 9.46 25.48 -6.89
CA GLN A 183 10.29 26.38 -7.70
C GLN A 183 11.27 27.17 -6.81
N ASP A 184 12.22 27.87 -7.44
CA ASP A 184 13.11 28.79 -6.72
C ASP A 184 12.31 29.91 -6.02
N GLY A 185 12.66 30.20 -4.77
CA GLY A 185 12.00 31.18 -3.92
C GLY A 185 10.64 30.75 -3.38
N ALA A 186 10.21 29.50 -3.58
CA ALA A 186 8.89 29.05 -3.12
C ALA A 186 8.76 29.07 -1.59
N THR A 187 7.53 29.26 -1.12
CA THR A 187 7.18 29.13 0.29
C THR A 187 6.93 27.68 0.66
N LEU A 188 7.56 27.23 1.74
CA LEU A 188 7.44 25.89 2.31
C LEU A 188 6.80 25.98 3.70
N LEU A 189 5.63 25.36 3.88
CA LEU A 189 4.95 25.21 5.17
C LEU A 189 5.04 23.76 5.64
N ILE A 190 5.55 23.50 6.84
CA ILE A 190 5.64 22.15 7.41
C ILE A 190 4.90 22.03 8.75
N ASN A 191 4.18 20.94 8.94
CA ASN A 191 3.66 20.53 10.24
C ASN A 191 4.76 19.72 10.96
N ALA A 192 5.38 20.30 11.99
CA ALA A 192 6.55 19.74 12.67
C ALA A 192 6.28 19.58 14.18
N PRO A 193 6.51 18.39 14.77
CA PRO A 193 6.28 18.14 16.20
C PRO A 193 7.46 18.60 17.08
N TYR A 194 8.02 19.77 16.75
CA TYR A 194 9.23 20.31 17.38
C TYR A 194 9.06 21.80 17.64
N ALA A 195 9.79 22.32 18.63
CA ALA A 195 9.88 23.77 18.85
C ALA A 195 10.52 24.44 17.62
N ALA A 196 10.11 25.68 17.33
CA ALA A 196 10.52 26.41 16.11
C ALA A 196 12.04 26.51 15.95
N ASP A 197 12.80 26.67 17.04
CA ASP A 197 14.26 26.75 17.06
C ASP A 197 14.95 25.40 16.83
N GLN A 198 14.23 24.28 16.88
CA GLN A 198 14.74 22.92 16.69
C GLN A 198 14.35 22.31 15.33
N VAL A 199 13.36 22.88 14.65
CA VAL A 199 12.81 22.32 13.40
C VAL A 199 13.90 22.05 12.36
N TRP A 200 14.83 22.99 12.17
CA TRP A 200 15.89 22.89 11.18
C TRP A 200 16.76 21.64 11.41
N ASP A 201 17.14 21.37 12.66
CA ASP A 201 18.04 20.27 13.03
C ASP A 201 17.43 18.88 12.84
N HIS A 202 16.10 18.80 12.73
CA HIS A 202 15.38 17.56 12.46
C HIS A 202 15.12 17.29 10.97
N LEU A 203 15.46 18.23 10.08
CA LEU A 203 15.31 18.03 8.63
C LEU A 203 16.45 17.17 8.07
N PRO A 204 16.18 16.26 7.11
CA PRO A 204 17.24 15.52 6.42
C PRO A 204 18.19 16.41 5.63
N THR A 205 19.43 15.94 5.46
CA THR A 205 20.50 16.59 4.69
C THR A 205 20.02 17.01 3.30
N ALA A 206 19.36 16.11 2.57
CA ALA A 206 18.85 16.38 1.21
C ALA A 206 17.73 17.43 1.17
N VAL A 207 16.90 17.48 2.22
CA VAL A 207 15.82 18.48 2.35
C VAL A 207 16.41 19.85 2.65
N GLN A 208 17.34 19.93 3.61
CA GLN A 208 18.07 21.18 3.90
C GLN A 208 18.78 21.70 2.65
N GLN A 209 19.47 20.82 1.91
CA GLN A 209 20.15 21.19 0.67
C GLN A 209 19.18 21.78 -0.36
N THR A 210 18.02 21.13 -0.55
CA THR A 210 16.99 21.63 -1.49
C THR A 210 16.43 22.99 -1.06
N ILE A 211 16.22 23.20 0.25
CA ILE A 211 15.78 24.49 0.80
C ILE A 211 16.80 25.59 0.48
N LEU A 212 18.09 25.31 0.60
CA LEU A 212 19.16 26.26 0.31
C LEU A 212 19.30 26.54 -1.19
N ASP A 213 19.39 25.48 -2.00
CA ASP A 213 19.60 25.59 -3.45
C ASP A 213 18.48 26.38 -4.12
N LYS A 214 17.24 26.07 -3.74
CA LYS A 214 16.04 26.74 -4.24
C LYS A 214 15.69 28.00 -3.46
N LYS A 215 16.45 28.38 -2.43
CA LYS A 215 16.22 29.57 -1.58
C LYS A 215 14.78 29.64 -1.04
N LEU A 216 14.29 28.52 -0.52
CA LEU A 216 12.91 28.41 -0.04
C LEU A 216 12.70 29.21 1.25
N ARG A 217 11.50 29.76 1.41
CA ARG A 217 11.07 30.41 2.66
C ARG A 217 10.37 29.38 3.54
N LEU A 218 10.97 29.03 4.67
CA LEU A 218 10.49 27.95 5.54
C LEU A 218 9.61 28.48 6.69
N PHE A 219 8.42 27.91 6.83
CA PHE A 219 7.49 28.13 7.94
C PHE A 219 7.12 26.80 8.58
N ALA A 220 7.00 26.78 9.91
CA ALA A 220 6.61 25.58 10.65
C ALA A 220 5.59 25.86 11.76
N ILE A 221 4.82 24.81 12.09
CA ILE A 221 3.83 24.79 13.18
C ILE A 221 3.69 23.35 13.70
N ASP A 222 3.49 23.16 15.01
CA ASP A 222 2.98 21.89 15.55
C ASP A 222 1.45 21.91 15.56
N ALA A 223 0.86 21.55 14.43
CA ALA A 223 -0.60 21.59 14.29
C ALA A 223 -1.31 20.53 15.14
N TYR A 224 -0.62 19.45 15.52
CA TYR A 224 -1.19 18.40 16.39
C TYR A 224 -1.27 18.88 17.83
N GLN A 225 -0.21 19.52 18.34
CA GLN A 225 -0.24 20.15 19.65
C GLN A 225 -1.35 21.20 19.73
N VAL A 226 -1.42 22.12 18.75
CA VAL A 226 -2.47 23.15 18.69
C VAL A 226 -3.87 22.52 18.64
N ALA A 227 -4.06 21.45 17.86
CA ALA A 227 -5.33 20.74 17.80
C ALA A 227 -5.70 20.08 19.15
N GLN A 228 -4.73 19.53 19.87
CA GLN A 228 -4.94 18.90 21.17
C GLN A 228 -5.32 19.92 22.25
N GLU A 229 -4.61 21.05 22.32
CA GLU A 229 -4.86 22.12 23.30
C GLU A 229 -6.27 22.73 23.14
N ILE A 230 -6.79 22.78 21.92
CA ILE A 230 -8.11 23.35 21.59
C ILE A 230 -9.23 22.29 21.61
N GLY A 231 -8.88 21.01 21.78
CA GLY A 231 -9.83 19.91 21.85
C GLY A 231 -10.37 19.42 20.50
N LEU A 232 -9.61 19.59 19.42
CA LEU A 232 -9.89 19.06 18.08
C LEU A 232 -9.34 17.64 17.85
N GLY A 233 -8.58 17.10 18.80
CA GLY A 233 -7.93 15.79 18.71
C GLY A 233 -6.84 15.80 17.63
N ILE A 234 -6.90 14.85 16.69
CA ILE A 234 -5.89 14.70 15.62
C ILE A 234 -6.19 15.53 14.35
N ARG A 235 -7.14 16.46 14.40
CA ARG A 235 -7.62 17.18 13.22
C ARG A 235 -6.85 18.50 13.03
N ILE A 236 -5.95 18.50 12.06
CA ILE A 236 -5.08 19.65 11.73
C ILE A 236 -5.57 20.50 10.56
N ASN A 237 -6.64 20.07 9.88
CA ASN A 237 -7.10 20.63 8.61
C ASN A 237 -7.42 22.13 8.67
N THR A 238 -8.16 22.60 9.69
CA THR A 238 -8.49 24.04 9.84
C THR A 238 -7.23 24.86 10.12
N ILE A 239 -6.32 24.34 10.93
CA ILE A 239 -5.06 25.01 11.34
C ILE A 239 -4.16 25.21 10.11
N MET A 240 -3.89 24.14 9.35
CA MET A 240 -3.04 24.20 8.16
C MET A 240 -3.67 25.05 7.05
N GLN A 241 -5.01 25.02 6.91
CA GLN A 241 -5.73 25.86 5.95
C GLN A 241 -5.55 27.35 6.27
N THR A 242 -5.66 27.74 7.54
CA THR A 242 -5.43 29.12 7.97
C THR A 242 -4.02 29.58 7.66
N CYS A 243 -3.01 28.74 7.93
CA CYS A 243 -1.61 29.03 7.60
C CYS A 243 -1.43 29.28 6.09
N PHE A 244 -2.03 28.44 5.23
CA PHE A 244 -1.99 28.63 3.78
C PHE A 244 -2.52 30.00 3.34
N PHE A 245 -3.72 30.38 3.80
CA PHE A 245 -4.32 31.66 3.41
C PHE A 245 -3.48 32.86 3.87
N HIS A 246 -2.93 32.82 5.09
CA HIS A 246 -2.08 33.89 5.59
C HIS A 246 -0.79 34.03 4.76
N LEU A 247 -0.13 32.91 4.45
CA LEU A 247 1.10 32.93 3.66
C LEU A 247 0.88 33.36 2.21
N MET A 248 -0.28 33.03 1.63
CA MET A 248 -0.63 33.49 0.29
C MET A 248 -0.78 35.02 0.20
N ASP A 249 -1.35 35.67 1.22
CA ASP A 249 -1.44 37.14 1.27
C ASP A 249 -0.05 37.80 1.40
N SER A 250 0.84 37.22 2.22
CA SER A 250 2.22 37.70 2.33
C SER A 250 2.97 37.62 0.99
N LEU A 251 2.69 36.63 0.14
CA LEU A 251 3.30 36.48 -1.18
C LEU A 251 2.77 37.51 -2.19
N SER A 252 1.47 37.84 -2.12
CA SER A 252 0.86 38.86 -2.97
C SER A 252 1.33 40.28 -2.62
N THR A 253 1.53 40.58 -1.34
CA THR A 253 1.95 41.92 -0.86
C THR A 253 3.43 42.24 -1.12
N GLN A 254 4.29 41.22 -1.31
CA GLN A 254 5.71 41.37 -1.63
C GLN A 254 5.99 41.44 -3.15
N GLY A 255 4.96 41.35 -4.00
CA GLY A 255 5.09 41.43 -5.46
C GLY A 255 5.61 40.15 -6.13
N GLU A 256 5.69 39.04 -5.39
CA GLU A 256 6.19 37.74 -5.85
C GLU A 256 5.12 36.92 -6.59
N VAL A 257 3.84 37.28 -6.42
CA VAL A 257 2.70 36.72 -7.18
C VAL A 257 1.81 37.86 -7.67
N GLY A 258 1.59 37.96 -8.99
CA GLY A 258 0.83 39.04 -9.63
C GLY A 258 -0.70 39.06 -9.41
N SER A 259 -1.22 38.21 -8.52
CA SER A 259 -2.64 38.16 -8.15
C SER A 259 -2.76 38.12 -6.63
N SER A 260 -3.44 39.12 -6.06
CA SER A 260 -3.97 39.08 -4.69
C SER A 260 -5.06 38.00 -4.66
N VAL A 261 -4.81 36.90 -3.95
CA VAL A 261 -5.85 35.89 -3.73
C VAL A 261 -6.92 36.47 -2.80
N LEU A 262 -6.56 36.88 -1.59
CA LEU A 262 -7.38 37.58 -0.59
C LEU A 262 -6.44 38.31 0.39
N SER A 263 -6.82 39.49 0.90
CA SER A 263 -6.06 40.13 1.98
C SER A 263 -6.17 39.35 3.31
N HIS A 264 -5.23 39.52 4.24
CA HIS A 264 -5.20 38.80 5.53
C HIS A 264 -6.54 38.86 6.29
N ASP A 265 -7.08 40.07 6.46
CA ASP A 265 -8.31 40.30 7.23
C ASP A 265 -9.52 39.66 6.51
N GLU A 266 -9.61 39.82 5.19
CA GLU A 266 -10.65 39.20 4.38
C GLU A 266 -10.55 37.67 4.43
N ALA A 267 -9.34 37.10 4.36
CA ALA A 267 -9.16 35.66 4.42
C ALA A 267 -9.64 35.08 5.76
N ILE A 268 -9.31 35.71 6.89
CA ILE A 268 -9.79 35.28 8.21
C ILE A 268 -11.31 35.35 8.30
N GLU A 269 -11.91 36.47 7.89
CA GLU A 269 -13.36 36.63 7.92
C GLU A 269 -14.06 35.56 7.07
N ARG A 270 -13.55 35.29 5.87
CA ARG A 270 -14.10 34.29 4.94
C ARG A 270 -13.94 32.88 5.47
N ILE A 271 -12.78 32.53 6.06
CA ILE A 271 -12.57 31.23 6.72
C ILE A 271 -13.58 31.05 7.86
N LYS A 272 -13.73 32.05 8.75
CA LYS A 272 -14.69 32.01 9.86
C LYS A 272 -16.14 31.91 9.35
N ALA A 273 -16.49 32.59 8.26
CA ALA A 273 -17.80 32.46 7.62
C ALA A 273 -18.03 31.05 7.06
N ALA A 274 -17.04 30.46 6.37
CA ALA A 274 -17.11 29.11 5.82
C ALA A 274 -17.21 28.03 6.92
N ILE A 275 -16.48 28.19 8.02
CA ILE A 275 -16.58 27.33 9.22
C ILE A 275 -18.01 27.38 9.77
N ARG A 276 -18.63 28.56 9.91
CA ARG A 276 -20.01 28.68 10.40
C ARG A 276 -21.01 28.03 9.44
N LYS A 277 -20.86 28.20 8.13
CA LYS A 277 -21.69 27.53 7.11
C LYS A 277 -21.58 26.01 7.17
N THR A 278 -20.36 25.49 7.37
CA THR A 278 -20.07 24.05 7.36
C THR A 278 -20.46 23.35 8.67
N TYR A 279 -20.09 23.96 9.81
CA TYR A 279 -20.20 23.34 11.13
C TYR A 279 -21.33 23.90 11.99
N GLY A 280 -22.05 24.94 11.56
CA GLY A 280 -23.14 25.53 12.33
C GLY A 280 -24.24 24.52 12.71
N LYS A 281 -24.50 23.53 11.85
CA LYS A 281 -25.44 22.43 12.14
C LYS A 281 -24.96 21.46 13.23
N ARG A 282 -23.65 21.46 13.55
CA ARG A 282 -23.06 20.60 14.58
C ARG A 282 -23.01 21.27 15.97
N GLY A 283 -23.45 22.53 16.07
CA GLY A 283 -23.56 23.27 17.32
C GLY A 283 -22.47 24.34 17.51
N GLU A 284 -22.81 25.37 18.27
CA GLU A 284 -21.97 26.57 18.47
C GLU A 284 -20.63 26.27 19.14
N ALA A 285 -20.56 25.26 20.01
CA ALA A 285 -19.32 24.83 20.66
C ALA A 285 -18.26 24.40 19.64
N ILE A 286 -18.64 23.63 18.62
CA ILE A 286 -17.72 23.18 17.55
C ILE A 286 -17.29 24.35 16.68
N VAL A 287 -18.20 25.30 16.40
CA VAL A 287 -17.86 26.51 15.64
C VAL A 287 -16.82 27.36 16.40
N ARG A 288 -17.03 27.59 17.70
CA ARG A 288 -16.08 28.35 18.54
C ARG A 288 -14.73 27.67 18.66
N GLN A 289 -14.69 26.34 18.81
CA GLN A 289 -13.44 25.57 18.80
C GLN A 289 -12.66 25.77 17.48
N ASN A 290 -13.36 25.73 16.34
CA ASN A 290 -12.72 25.97 15.05
C ASN A 290 -12.26 27.43 14.90
N PHE A 291 -12.98 28.41 15.44
CA PHE A 291 -12.53 29.81 15.44
C PHE A 291 -11.26 30.00 16.28
N ALA A 292 -11.22 29.39 17.48
CA ALA A 292 -10.03 29.40 18.31
C ALA A 292 -8.84 28.75 17.59
N ALA A 293 -9.07 27.69 16.81
CA ALA A 293 -8.02 27.07 16.01
C ALA A 293 -7.47 27.97 14.90
N VAL A 294 -8.31 28.82 14.28
CA VAL A 294 -7.85 29.84 13.31
C VAL A 294 -6.93 30.84 14.00
N ASP A 295 -7.35 31.36 15.16
CA ASP A 295 -6.58 32.39 15.87
C ASP A 295 -5.26 31.82 16.43
N ALA A 296 -5.29 30.59 16.97
CA ALA A 296 -4.09 29.90 17.46
C ALA A 296 -3.12 29.53 16.35
N ALA A 297 -3.61 29.13 15.16
CA ALA A 297 -2.74 28.80 14.03
C ALA A 297 -1.78 29.95 13.68
N LEU A 298 -2.26 31.19 13.69
CA LEU A 298 -1.46 32.37 13.36
C LEU A 298 -0.44 32.72 14.45
N LEU A 299 -0.75 32.42 15.71
CA LEU A 299 0.15 32.67 16.84
C LEU A 299 1.28 31.63 16.93
N HIS A 300 1.00 30.39 16.53
CA HIS A 300 1.90 29.25 16.65
C HIS A 300 2.63 28.88 15.35
N MET A 301 2.36 29.60 14.26
CA MET A 301 3.12 29.47 13.01
C MET A 301 4.30 30.42 13.04
N HIS A 302 5.49 29.88 12.78
CA HIS A 302 6.74 30.63 12.85
C HIS A 302 7.51 30.51 11.53
N GLU A 303 8.09 31.62 11.08
CA GLU A 303 9.13 31.60 10.05
C GLU A 303 10.41 31.04 10.67
N ILE A 304 11.03 30.08 10.00
CA ILE A 304 12.23 29.39 10.47
C ILE A 304 13.43 30.02 9.76
N PRO A 305 14.36 30.65 10.50
CA PRO A 305 15.57 31.19 9.89
C PRO A 305 16.37 30.08 9.21
N VAL A 306 16.57 30.20 7.90
CA VAL A 306 17.35 29.25 7.12
C VAL A 306 18.84 29.60 7.24
N PRO A 307 19.70 28.72 7.80
CA PRO A 307 21.14 28.94 7.88
C PRO A 307 21.81 29.02 6.50
N ALA A 308 23.08 29.42 6.45
CA ALA A 308 23.81 29.52 5.18
C ALA A 308 24.32 28.18 4.61
N ALA A 309 24.28 27.11 5.41
CA ALA A 309 24.82 25.80 5.05
C ALA A 309 23.98 24.69 5.66
N VAL A 310 24.07 23.50 5.05
CA VAL A 310 23.52 22.26 5.60
C VAL A 310 24.21 21.93 6.92
N THR A 311 23.43 21.63 7.95
CA THR A 311 23.91 21.25 9.29
C THR A 311 23.51 19.84 9.68
N SER A 312 22.51 19.26 9.02
CA SER A 312 22.01 17.93 9.33
C SER A 312 22.97 16.82 8.93
N THR A 313 22.94 15.74 9.71
CA THR A 313 23.56 14.44 9.39
C THR A 313 22.50 13.36 9.20
N ILE A 314 21.23 13.74 9.10
CA ILE A 314 20.10 12.81 8.96
C ILE A 314 19.93 12.50 7.48
N ASP A 315 20.13 11.24 7.11
CA ASP A 315 19.89 10.78 5.74
C ASP A 315 18.40 10.54 5.48
N MET A 316 18.05 10.51 4.19
CA MET A 316 16.73 10.03 3.77
C MET A 316 16.59 8.55 4.13
N LEU A 317 15.42 8.16 4.63
CA LEU A 317 15.11 6.75 4.86
C LEU A 317 15.05 6.03 3.52
N ALA A 318 15.65 4.84 3.48
CA ALA A 318 15.46 3.95 2.34
C ALA A 318 13.97 3.62 2.18
N THR A 319 13.48 3.59 0.94
CA THR A 319 12.06 3.29 0.67
C THR A 319 11.68 1.88 1.09
N VAL A 320 12.63 0.95 0.98
CA VAL A 320 12.52 -0.44 1.46
C VAL A 320 13.86 -0.86 2.07
N HIS A 321 13.85 -1.89 2.92
CA HIS A 321 15.06 -2.43 3.52
C HIS A 321 16.02 -3.02 2.48
N ALA A 322 17.34 -2.94 2.73
CA ALA A 322 18.38 -3.43 1.80
C ALA A 322 18.36 -4.96 1.59
N LEU A 323 17.71 -5.71 2.47
CA LEU A 323 17.50 -7.16 2.34
C LEU A 323 16.24 -7.52 1.52
N ALA A 324 15.48 -6.52 1.06
CA ALA A 324 14.31 -6.78 0.22
C ALA A 324 14.74 -7.50 -1.08
N PRO A 325 13.90 -8.39 -1.65
CA PRO A 325 14.22 -9.05 -2.91
C PRO A 325 14.47 -8.06 -4.05
N GLU A 326 15.23 -8.47 -5.07
CA GLU A 326 15.58 -7.66 -6.24
C GLU A 326 14.38 -6.95 -6.86
N PHE A 327 13.29 -7.68 -7.16
CA PHE A 327 12.06 -7.08 -7.70
C PHE A 327 11.48 -5.99 -6.77
N VAL A 328 11.58 -6.16 -5.45
CA VAL A 328 11.11 -5.15 -4.50
C VAL A 328 12.01 -3.91 -4.53
N GLN A 329 13.33 -4.09 -4.66
CA GLN A 329 14.27 -2.97 -4.75
C GLN A 329 14.17 -2.21 -6.06
N GLU A 330 14.05 -2.92 -7.19
CA GLU A 330 14.17 -2.33 -8.52
C GLU A 330 12.84 -1.89 -9.11
N VAL A 331 11.71 -2.48 -8.68
CA VAL A 331 10.37 -2.18 -9.23
C VAL A 331 9.46 -1.60 -8.16
N THR A 332 9.28 -2.30 -7.04
CA THR A 332 8.35 -1.85 -5.99
C THR A 332 8.81 -0.56 -5.31
N ALA A 333 10.09 -0.44 -4.97
CA ALA A 333 10.60 0.71 -4.24
C ALA A 333 10.51 2.03 -5.05
N PRO A 334 10.89 2.09 -6.34
CA PRO A 334 10.64 3.28 -7.15
C PRO A 334 9.16 3.65 -7.22
N MET A 335 8.24 2.68 -7.35
CA MET A 335 6.79 2.96 -7.32
C MET A 335 6.35 3.55 -5.98
N LEU A 336 6.79 2.99 -4.85
CA LEU A 336 6.49 3.51 -3.51
C LEU A 336 7.08 4.91 -3.27
N ALA A 337 8.26 5.20 -3.83
CA ALA A 337 8.90 6.51 -3.77
C ALA A 337 8.16 7.58 -4.60
N GLY A 338 7.20 7.20 -5.45
CA GLY A 338 6.53 8.09 -6.40
C GLY A 338 7.26 8.25 -7.73
N GLN A 339 8.22 7.37 -8.02
CA GLN A 339 9.06 7.35 -9.22
C GLN A 339 8.67 6.23 -10.20
N GLY A 340 7.50 5.60 -10.00
CA GLY A 340 7.01 4.52 -10.87
C GLY A 340 6.88 4.92 -12.35
N ASP A 341 6.67 6.20 -12.64
CA ASP A 341 6.62 6.72 -14.01
C ASP A 341 7.95 6.61 -14.77
N LEU A 342 9.08 6.48 -14.05
CA LEU A 342 10.42 6.33 -14.61
C LEU A 342 10.76 4.87 -14.98
N LEU A 343 9.97 3.91 -14.49
CA LEU A 343 10.21 2.50 -14.79
C LEU A 343 9.96 2.22 -16.28
N PRO A 344 10.91 1.56 -16.96
CA PRO A 344 10.75 1.20 -18.36
C PRO A 344 9.79 0.02 -18.53
N VAL A 345 9.34 -0.22 -19.77
CA VAL A 345 8.47 -1.36 -20.09
C VAL A 345 9.11 -2.70 -19.71
N SER A 346 10.43 -2.83 -19.87
CA SER A 346 11.17 -4.06 -19.53
C SER A 346 11.17 -4.41 -18.04
N ALA A 347 10.92 -3.44 -17.15
CA ALA A 347 10.90 -3.67 -15.70
C ALA A 347 9.61 -4.36 -15.23
N LEU A 348 8.55 -4.34 -16.03
CA LEU A 348 7.23 -4.84 -15.63
C LEU A 348 6.97 -6.27 -16.15
N PRO A 349 6.36 -7.16 -15.35
CA PRO A 349 5.92 -8.47 -15.79
C PRO A 349 4.94 -8.38 -16.96
N VAL A 350 5.14 -9.21 -17.99
CA VAL A 350 4.34 -9.17 -19.24
C VAL A 350 2.87 -9.55 -19.04
N ASP A 351 2.56 -10.28 -17.98
CA ASP A 351 1.24 -10.78 -17.61
C ASP A 351 0.64 -10.06 -16.38
N GLY A 352 1.39 -9.11 -15.79
CA GLY A 352 0.98 -8.42 -14.57
C GLY A 352 1.10 -9.23 -13.28
N THR A 353 1.78 -10.38 -13.27
CA THR A 353 1.98 -11.19 -12.06
C THR A 353 3.06 -10.59 -11.15
N TYR A 354 2.72 -10.28 -9.89
CA TYR A 354 3.64 -9.70 -8.90
C TYR A 354 4.02 -10.70 -7.80
N PRO A 355 5.19 -10.54 -7.16
CA PRO A 355 5.57 -11.36 -6.02
C PRO A 355 4.68 -11.12 -4.80
N VAL A 356 4.57 -12.16 -3.98
CA VAL A 356 3.90 -12.16 -2.68
C VAL A 356 4.82 -11.65 -1.57
N GLY A 357 4.25 -11.18 -0.46
CA GLY A 357 4.94 -10.84 0.78
C GLY A 357 5.73 -9.55 0.66
N THR A 358 5.22 -8.58 -0.09
CA THR A 358 5.96 -7.33 -0.37
C THR A 358 5.60 -6.19 0.57
N THR A 359 4.45 -6.24 1.26
CA THR A 359 4.06 -5.23 2.27
C THR A 359 5.01 -5.19 3.47
N GLN A 360 5.65 -6.31 3.82
CA GLN A 360 6.61 -6.38 4.93
C GLN A 360 7.79 -5.40 4.79
N TRP A 361 8.08 -4.94 3.57
CA TRP A 361 9.17 -4.04 3.27
C TRP A 361 8.79 -2.56 3.30
N GLU A 362 7.50 -2.21 3.46
CA GLU A 362 7.05 -0.81 3.42
C GLU A 362 7.36 0.00 4.68
N LYS A 363 7.20 -0.64 5.85
CA LYS A 363 7.44 -0.06 7.18
C LYS A 363 6.92 1.37 7.30
N ARG A 364 5.59 1.55 7.23
CA ARG A 364 4.94 2.81 6.84
C ARG A 364 5.04 3.95 7.87
N ASN A 365 5.23 3.64 9.15
CA ASN A 365 5.36 4.57 10.28
C ASN A 365 4.25 5.64 10.37
N ILE A 366 2.99 5.22 10.27
CA ILE A 366 1.83 6.14 10.21
C ILE A 366 1.09 6.34 11.56
N ALA A 367 1.34 5.51 12.57
CA ALA A 367 0.63 5.62 13.85
C ALA A 367 1.23 6.72 14.73
N LEU A 368 0.40 7.51 15.42
CA LEU A 368 0.90 8.43 16.45
C LEU A 368 1.17 7.70 17.78
N GLU A 369 0.35 6.69 18.07
CA GLU A 369 0.45 5.84 19.25
C GLU A 369 0.42 4.36 18.85
N ILE A 370 1.11 3.53 19.63
CA ILE A 370 1.19 2.08 19.45
C ILE A 370 0.85 1.35 20.75
N PRO A 371 0.41 0.08 20.67
CA PRO A 371 0.15 -0.72 21.86
C PRO A 371 1.46 -1.20 22.52
N GLU A 372 1.61 -0.99 23.82
CA GLU A 372 2.71 -1.52 24.64
C GLU A 372 2.20 -2.64 25.56
N TRP A 373 2.92 -3.76 25.62
CA TRP A 373 2.53 -4.97 26.34
C TRP A 373 3.05 -5.00 27.77
N ASP A 374 2.21 -5.44 28.71
CA ASP A 374 2.55 -5.69 30.11
C ASP A 374 2.44 -7.21 30.42
N PRO A 375 3.59 -7.91 30.58
CA PRO A 375 3.61 -9.36 30.80
C PRO A 375 3.01 -9.79 32.15
N ASP A 376 3.10 -8.95 33.19
CA ASP A 376 2.65 -9.29 34.54
C ASP A 376 1.12 -9.41 34.62
N ILE A 377 0.42 -8.58 33.86
CA ILE A 377 -1.04 -8.52 33.83
C ILE A 377 -1.61 -9.51 32.78
N CYS A 378 -0.84 -9.79 31.74
CA CYS A 378 -1.29 -10.56 30.59
C CYS A 378 -1.72 -12.00 30.96
N ILE A 379 -2.87 -12.42 30.43
CA ILE A 379 -3.39 -13.79 30.61
C ILE A 379 -3.12 -14.71 29.40
N GLN A 380 -2.36 -14.22 28.41
CA GLN A 380 -1.95 -14.96 27.21
C GLN A 380 -3.14 -15.60 26.46
N CYS A 381 -4.18 -14.79 26.20
CA CYS A 381 -5.42 -15.28 25.55
C CYS A 381 -5.44 -15.15 24.02
N GLY A 382 -4.46 -14.47 23.42
CA GLY A 382 -4.37 -14.26 21.97
C GLY A 382 -5.40 -13.28 21.37
N LYS A 383 -6.35 -12.73 22.14
CA LYS A 383 -7.41 -11.86 21.58
C LYS A 383 -6.87 -10.61 20.88
N CYS A 384 -5.83 -9.97 21.43
CA CYS A 384 -5.18 -8.81 20.82
C CYS A 384 -4.55 -9.15 19.45
N VAL A 385 -3.92 -10.32 19.33
CA VAL A 385 -3.40 -10.85 18.06
C VAL A 385 -4.57 -11.11 17.10
N MET A 386 -5.63 -11.79 17.57
CA MET A 386 -6.80 -12.17 16.77
C MET A 386 -7.45 -10.98 16.07
N VAL A 387 -7.78 -9.92 16.83
CA VAL A 387 -8.53 -8.77 16.31
C VAL A 387 -7.67 -7.80 15.49
N CYS A 388 -6.34 -7.95 15.52
CA CYS A 388 -5.45 -7.04 14.80
C CYS A 388 -5.71 -7.13 13.29
N PRO A 389 -6.16 -6.03 12.64
CA PRO A 389 -6.51 -6.05 11.23
C PRO A 389 -5.30 -6.03 10.28
N HIS A 390 -4.09 -5.86 10.81
CA HIS A 390 -2.87 -5.71 10.02
C HIS A 390 -1.77 -6.72 10.38
N SER A 391 -2.07 -7.67 11.27
CA SER A 391 -1.09 -8.67 11.75
C SER A 391 0.17 -8.05 12.39
N VAL A 392 0.03 -6.85 12.97
CA VAL A 392 1.13 -6.10 13.59
C VAL A 392 1.40 -6.50 15.04
N ILE A 393 0.52 -7.30 15.65
CA ILE A 393 0.74 -7.85 17.00
C ILE A 393 0.79 -9.36 16.83
N ARG A 394 1.90 -9.99 17.24
CA ARG A 394 2.11 -11.44 17.12
C ARG A 394 2.67 -12.02 18.40
N SER A 395 2.42 -13.30 18.61
CA SER A 395 2.93 -14.04 19.76
C SER A 395 3.63 -15.31 19.34
N LYS A 396 4.72 -15.63 20.04
CA LYS A 396 5.48 -16.88 19.88
C LYS A 396 5.65 -17.56 21.23
N ILE A 397 5.78 -18.90 21.18
CA ILE A 397 6.25 -19.71 22.31
C ILE A 397 7.60 -20.27 21.92
N VAL A 398 8.60 -20.06 22.77
CA VAL A 398 9.99 -20.42 22.49
C VAL A 398 10.64 -21.07 23.71
N GLU A 399 11.67 -21.85 23.46
CA GLU A 399 12.53 -22.36 24.53
C GLU A 399 13.29 -21.20 25.19
N PRO A 400 13.52 -21.22 26.52
CA PRO A 400 14.26 -20.16 27.21
C PRO A 400 15.65 -19.88 26.61
N ALA A 401 16.33 -20.90 26.07
CA ALA A 401 17.63 -20.74 25.42
C ALA A 401 17.59 -19.82 24.19
N ARG A 402 16.43 -19.71 23.51
CA ARG A 402 16.22 -18.81 22.37
C ARG A 402 16.03 -17.35 22.77
N LEU A 403 16.09 -17.02 24.06
CA LEU A 403 16.03 -15.65 24.57
C LEU A 403 17.36 -15.20 25.19
N ALA A 404 18.41 -16.02 25.09
CA ALA A 404 19.72 -15.67 25.64
C ALA A 404 20.35 -14.45 24.94
N ASP A 405 20.09 -14.31 23.63
CA ASP A 405 20.58 -13.21 22.79
C ASP A 405 19.52 -12.12 22.55
N ALA A 406 18.46 -12.10 23.37
CA ALA A 406 17.40 -11.11 23.23
C ALA A 406 17.93 -9.70 23.55
N PRO A 407 17.48 -8.66 22.81
CA PRO A 407 17.84 -7.28 23.12
C PRO A 407 17.45 -6.89 24.55
N ASP A 408 18.11 -5.85 25.07
CA ASP A 408 17.75 -5.28 26.37
C ASP A 408 16.27 -4.87 26.39
N ASP A 409 15.64 -5.09 27.55
CA ASP A 409 14.21 -4.86 27.78
C ASP A 409 13.25 -5.67 26.88
N PHE A 410 13.71 -6.69 26.13
CA PHE A 410 12.84 -7.56 25.34
C PHE A 410 11.88 -8.34 26.25
N LEU A 411 10.58 -8.06 26.13
CA LEU A 411 9.58 -8.60 27.04
C LEU A 411 9.24 -10.06 26.73
N HIS A 412 9.21 -10.88 27.78
CA HIS A 412 8.70 -12.26 27.75
C HIS A 412 8.13 -12.66 29.12
N SER A 413 7.43 -13.79 29.16
CA SER A 413 6.86 -14.36 30.39
C SER A 413 6.67 -15.87 30.24
N LYS A 414 6.62 -16.62 31.35
CA LYS A 414 6.34 -18.06 31.30
C LYS A 414 5.06 -18.39 30.53
N ALA A 415 5.14 -19.38 29.64
CA ALA A 415 3.99 -19.82 28.87
C ALA A 415 2.92 -20.45 29.78
N ARG A 416 1.67 -20.01 29.63
CA ARG A 416 0.52 -20.46 30.41
C ARG A 416 -0.26 -21.55 29.67
N TRP A 417 0.45 -22.58 29.20
CA TRP A 417 -0.09 -23.84 28.68
C TRP A 417 0.37 -24.96 29.59
N ARG A 418 -0.50 -25.93 29.86
CA ARG A 418 -0.19 -27.00 30.83
C ARG A 418 0.98 -27.86 30.34
N GLU A 419 1.04 -28.07 29.04
CA GLU A 419 2.01 -28.92 28.35
C GLU A 419 3.34 -28.19 28.07
N MET A 420 3.41 -26.87 28.31
CA MET A 420 4.54 -26.02 27.92
C MET A 420 4.98 -25.08 29.05
N SER A 421 4.78 -25.47 30.32
CA SER A 421 5.09 -24.61 31.47
C SER A 421 6.55 -24.18 31.57
N ASP A 422 7.46 -24.93 30.92
CA ASP A 422 8.90 -24.67 30.91
C ASP A 422 9.32 -23.71 29.79
N LEU A 423 8.42 -23.39 28.87
CA LEU A 423 8.65 -22.50 27.73
C LEU A 423 8.32 -21.04 28.07
N GLU A 424 8.81 -20.14 27.23
CA GLU A 424 8.59 -18.70 27.31
C GLU A 424 7.61 -18.24 26.24
N TYR A 425 6.77 -17.28 26.60
CA TYR A 425 5.82 -16.60 25.73
C TYR A 425 6.25 -15.14 25.57
N THR A 426 6.30 -14.69 24.32
CA THR A 426 6.51 -13.29 23.97
C THR A 426 5.40 -12.79 23.07
N LEU A 427 5.01 -11.51 23.23
CA LEU A 427 4.02 -10.81 22.42
C LEU A 427 4.67 -9.52 21.93
N GLN A 428 4.88 -9.41 20.62
CA GLN A 428 5.60 -8.29 20.03
C GLN A 428 4.72 -7.50 19.06
N VAL A 429 5.02 -6.21 18.94
CA VAL A 429 4.34 -5.27 18.05
C VAL A 429 5.30 -4.80 16.96
N ALA A 430 4.90 -4.92 15.70
CA ALA A 430 5.56 -4.31 14.55
C ALA A 430 5.26 -2.81 14.56
N VAL A 431 6.09 -2.04 15.25
CA VAL A 431 5.84 -0.62 15.54
C VAL A 431 5.64 0.22 14.28
N GLU A 432 6.40 -0.08 13.22
CA GLU A 432 6.37 0.66 11.96
C GLU A 432 5.16 0.35 11.09
N ASP A 433 4.55 -0.82 11.28
CA ASP A 433 3.41 -1.28 10.49
C ASP A 433 2.07 -1.01 11.20
N CYS A 434 2.12 -0.67 12.49
CA CYS A 434 0.93 -0.35 13.27
C CYS A 434 0.21 0.88 12.73
N THR A 435 -1.13 0.82 12.74
CA THR A 435 -2.00 1.93 12.31
C THR A 435 -2.68 2.65 13.47
N GLY A 436 -2.36 2.31 14.73
CA GLY A 436 -2.90 2.98 15.91
C GLY A 436 -4.40 2.80 16.16
N CYS A 437 -5.03 1.73 15.67
CA CYS A 437 -6.49 1.56 15.72
C CYS A 437 -7.10 1.17 17.08
N SER A 438 -6.28 0.98 18.13
CA SER A 438 -6.63 0.62 19.51
C SER A 438 -7.49 -0.66 19.75
N LEU A 439 -7.93 -1.38 18.73
CA LEU A 439 -8.78 -2.59 18.88
C LEU A 439 -8.17 -3.67 19.79
N CYS A 440 -6.86 -3.82 19.76
CA CYS A 440 -6.10 -4.75 20.61
C CYS A 440 -6.18 -4.41 22.10
N VAL A 441 -6.18 -3.11 22.43
CA VAL A 441 -6.38 -2.58 23.78
C VAL A 441 -7.83 -2.72 24.19
N GLU A 442 -8.76 -2.39 23.31
CA GLU A 442 -10.20 -2.49 23.59
C GLU A 442 -10.63 -3.92 23.94
N VAL A 443 -10.21 -4.91 23.14
CA VAL A 443 -10.57 -6.32 23.34
C VAL A 443 -9.87 -6.97 24.54
N CYS A 444 -8.79 -6.37 25.06
CA CYS A 444 -7.99 -6.97 26.11
C CYS A 444 -8.84 -7.18 27.38
N PRO A 445 -9.06 -8.43 27.82
CA PRO A 445 -9.94 -8.72 28.94
C PRO A 445 -9.24 -8.58 30.31
N ALA A 446 -7.90 -8.44 30.29
CA ALA A 446 -7.11 -8.35 31.51
C ALA A 446 -7.27 -6.96 32.13
N LYS A 447 -7.41 -6.91 33.45
CA LYS A 447 -7.58 -5.68 34.22
C LYS A 447 -6.47 -5.59 35.25
N ASP A 448 -5.79 -4.45 35.31
CA ASP A 448 -4.87 -4.16 36.40
C ASP A 448 -5.67 -3.93 37.69
N LYS A 449 -5.31 -4.64 38.75
CA LYS A 449 -5.90 -4.41 40.09
C LYS A 449 -5.33 -3.16 40.77
N ARG A 450 -4.17 -2.67 40.30
CA ARG A 450 -3.44 -1.53 40.87
C ARG A 450 -3.85 -0.20 40.26
N ALA A 451 -4.36 -0.20 39.02
CA ALA A 451 -4.74 1.01 38.30
C ALA A 451 -6.02 0.80 37.48
N VAL A 452 -7.09 1.53 37.84
CA VAL A 452 -8.39 1.46 37.12
C VAL A 452 -8.20 1.95 35.68
N GLY A 453 -8.64 1.15 34.71
CA GLY A 453 -8.54 1.47 33.28
C GLY A 453 -7.28 0.95 32.60
N ARG A 454 -6.23 0.59 33.36
CA ARG A 454 -5.02 -0.04 32.80
C ARG A 454 -5.28 -1.52 32.50
N LYS A 455 -4.89 -1.94 31.31
CA LYS A 455 -5.00 -3.33 30.82
C LYS A 455 -3.61 -3.93 30.62
N ALA A 456 -3.54 -5.19 30.18
CA ALA A 456 -2.26 -5.84 29.83
C ALA A 456 -1.63 -5.31 28.53
N ILE A 457 -2.33 -4.45 27.80
CA ILE A 457 -1.81 -3.78 26.60
C ILE A 457 -2.48 -2.40 26.54
N ASN A 458 -1.72 -1.33 26.33
CA ASN A 458 -2.23 0.06 26.37
C ASN A 458 -1.57 0.90 25.27
N MET A 459 -2.24 1.95 24.79
CA MET A 459 -1.66 2.84 23.78
C MET A 459 -0.65 3.80 24.42
N THR A 460 0.49 3.98 23.77
CA THR A 460 1.54 4.93 24.16
C THR A 460 2.13 5.65 22.93
N PRO A 461 2.72 6.84 23.10
CA PRO A 461 3.36 7.56 22.00
C PRO A 461 4.41 6.71 21.27
N GLN A 462 4.34 6.67 19.94
CA GLN A 462 5.23 5.80 19.14
C GLN A 462 6.67 6.29 19.10
N LEU A 463 6.89 7.61 18.94
CA LEU A 463 8.21 8.18 18.65
C LEU A 463 9.32 7.73 19.64
N PRO A 464 9.12 7.75 20.97
CA PRO A 464 10.14 7.30 21.92
C PRO A 464 10.42 5.79 21.88
N LEU A 465 9.49 5.00 21.35
CA LEU A 465 9.55 3.54 21.33
C LEU A 465 9.98 2.98 19.97
N ARG A 466 10.03 3.80 18.91
CA ARG A 466 10.24 3.36 17.53
C ARG A 466 11.52 2.53 17.38
N GLU A 467 12.68 3.10 17.72
CA GLU A 467 13.97 2.45 17.48
C GLU A 467 14.10 1.11 18.22
N LYS A 468 13.78 1.10 19.53
CA LYS A 468 13.75 -0.16 20.32
C LYS A 468 12.73 -1.15 19.77
N GLY A 469 11.56 -0.67 19.35
CA GLY A 469 10.50 -1.50 18.80
C GLY A 469 10.88 -2.17 17.48
N ILE A 470 11.69 -1.51 16.64
CA ILE A 470 12.26 -2.08 15.42
C ILE A 470 13.21 -3.22 15.79
N GLU A 471 14.18 -2.97 16.66
CA GLU A 471 15.14 -3.99 17.12
C GLU A 471 14.44 -5.21 17.75
N HIS A 472 13.45 -4.98 18.61
CA HIS A 472 12.66 -6.04 19.22
C HIS A 472 11.83 -6.81 18.19
N TRP A 473 11.26 -6.14 17.19
CA TRP A 473 10.52 -6.81 16.12
C TRP A 473 11.45 -7.66 15.24
N ASP A 474 12.61 -7.14 14.87
CA ASP A 474 13.60 -7.86 14.06
C ASP A 474 14.08 -9.11 14.81
N TYR A 475 14.39 -8.99 16.11
CA TYR A 475 14.70 -10.15 16.94
C TYR A 475 13.53 -11.15 16.98
N PHE A 476 12.30 -10.69 17.21
CA PHE A 476 11.10 -11.54 17.22
C PHE A 476 10.91 -12.32 15.91
N GLN A 477 11.27 -11.73 14.77
CA GLN A 477 11.19 -12.39 13.47
C GLN A 477 12.23 -13.52 13.33
N THR A 478 13.37 -13.45 14.03
CA THR A 478 14.36 -14.56 14.08
C THR A 478 13.89 -15.74 14.93
N LEU A 479 12.95 -15.51 15.85
CA LEU A 479 12.38 -16.56 16.67
C LEU A 479 11.55 -17.51 15.79
N PRO A 480 11.53 -18.81 16.12
CA PRO A 480 10.76 -19.80 15.37
C PRO A 480 9.25 -19.60 15.53
N ASP A 481 8.50 -19.78 14.44
CA ASP A 481 7.04 -19.86 14.50
C ASP A 481 6.58 -21.20 15.08
N TYR A 482 5.38 -21.20 15.67
CA TYR A 482 4.81 -22.42 16.21
C TYR A 482 4.46 -23.38 15.06
N PRO A 483 4.89 -24.65 15.11
CA PRO A 483 4.70 -25.55 14.00
C PRO A 483 3.20 -25.87 13.79
N ARG A 484 2.74 -25.78 12.54
CA ARG A 484 1.35 -26.13 12.15
C ARG A 484 1.01 -27.59 12.41
N HIS A 485 2.02 -28.45 12.51
CA HIS A 485 1.90 -29.88 12.77
C HIS A 485 2.99 -30.29 13.75
N ALA A 486 2.70 -31.23 14.66
CA ALA A 486 3.72 -31.72 15.57
C ALA A 486 4.67 -32.69 14.86
N ALA A 487 5.90 -32.77 15.38
CA ALA A 487 6.79 -33.89 15.09
C ALA A 487 6.09 -35.21 15.47
N VAL A 488 6.07 -36.16 14.54
CA VAL A 488 5.45 -37.46 14.75
C VAL A 488 6.53 -38.39 15.34
N ASN A 489 6.28 -38.95 16.53
CA ASN A 489 7.06 -40.04 17.13
C ASN A 489 8.57 -39.79 17.34
N GLY A 490 8.99 -38.56 17.65
CA GLY A 490 10.42 -38.26 17.88
C GLY A 490 11.30 -38.40 16.63
N GLU A 491 10.71 -38.60 15.46
CA GLU A 491 11.39 -38.40 14.19
C GLU A 491 11.44 -36.89 13.95
N ALA A 492 12.65 -36.32 14.05
CA ALA A 492 12.90 -34.94 13.67
C ALA A 492 12.29 -34.71 12.29
N VAL A 493 11.33 -33.80 12.21
CA VAL A 493 10.87 -33.34 10.91
C VAL A 493 12.01 -32.48 10.37
N GLN A 494 12.76 -33.05 9.43
CA GLN A 494 13.45 -32.21 8.48
C GLN A 494 12.36 -31.41 7.77
N GLY A 495 12.30 -30.10 8.02
CA GLY A 495 11.59 -29.21 7.13
C GLY A 495 12.05 -29.52 5.71
N GLU A 496 11.17 -29.37 4.71
CA GLU A 496 11.43 -29.79 3.31
C GLU A 496 12.64 -29.10 2.62
N HIS A 497 13.44 -28.33 3.37
CA HIS A 497 14.71 -27.73 2.97
C HIS A 497 15.82 -27.84 4.04
N GLY A 498 15.79 -28.85 4.92
CA GLY A 498 16.90 -29.15 5.84
C GLY A 498 16.98 -28.31 7.11
N LYS A 499 15.92 -27.56 7.47
CA LYS A 499 15.81 -26.85 8.74
C LYS A 499 15.13 -27.70 9.81
N VAL A 500 15.59 -27.53 11.05
CA VAL A 500 15.15 -28.26 12.25
C VAL A 500 13.75 -27.77 12.65
N GLU A 501 12.74 -28.64 12.57
CA GLU A 501 11.49 -28.37 13.31
C GLU A 501 11.75 -28.47 14.81
N ILE A 502 11.19 -27.52 15.55
CA ILE A 502 11.26 -27.51 17.00
C ILE A 502 10.33 -28.57 17.54
N ASP A 503 10.85 -29.38 18.46
CA ASP A 503 10.08 -30.39 19.20
C ASP A 503 9.18 -29.71 20.25
N LEU A 504 8.20 -28.94 19.78
CA LEU A 504 7.16 -28.36 20.61
C LEU A 504 6.00 -29.36 20.79
N PRO A 505 5.38 -29.43 21.98
CA PRO A 505 4.25 -30.32 22.21
C PRO A 505 3.10 -30.08 21.20
N PRO A 506 2.42 -31.13 20.70
CA PRO A 506 1.25 -30.95 19.85
C PRO A 506 0.12 -30.19 20.56
N ILE A 507 -0.49 -29.24 19.87
CA ILE A 507 -1.76 -28.60 20.29
C ILE A 507 -2.77 -28.57 19.15
N ASN A 508 -4.05 -28.53 19.53
CA ASN A 508 -5.15 -28.37 18.58
C ASN A 508 -5.45 -26.91 18.31
N PHE A 509 -5.60 -26.54 17.04
CA PHE A 509 -5.95 -25.20 16.57
C PHE A 509 -7.47 -24.98 16.49
N THR A 510 -8.20 -25.41 17.52
CA THR A 510 -9.67 -25.33 17.60
C THR A 510 -10.18 -24.17 18.45
N ASN A 511 -9.28 -23.42 19.07
CA ASN A 511 -9.63 -22.28 19.92
C ASN A 511 -8.76 -21.06 19.58
N VAL A 512 -9.26 -19.87 19.93
CA VAL A 512 -8.60 -18.59 19.64
C VAL A 512 -7.16 -18.56 20.14
N LYS A 513 -6.92 -18.97 21.39
CA LYS A 513 -5.60 -18.90 22.03
C LYS A 513 -4.53 -19.66 21.25
N ASN A 514 -4.85 -20.86 20.77
CA ASN A 514 -3.90 -21.71 20.05
C ASN A 514 -3.71 -21.25 18.59
N VAL A 515 -4.78 -20.85 17.89
CA VAL A 515 -4.67 -20.39 16.49
C VAL A 515 -3.77 -19.17 16.36
N GLN A 516 -3.76 -18.29 17.37
CA GLN A 516 -2.93 -17.07 17.32
C GLN A 516 -1.42 -17.31 17.51
N LEU A 517 -0.99 -18.57 17.73
CA LEU A 517 0.41 -18.96 17.65
C LEU A 517 0.87 -19.27 16.22
N LEU A 518 -0.07 -19.49 15.29
CA LEU A 518 0.25 -19.75 13.89
C LEU A 518 0.67 -18.47 13.18
N GLU A 519 1.68 -18.60 12.32
CA GLU A 519 2.14 -17.54 11.44
C GLU A 519 0.97 -17.03 10.54
N PRO A 520 0.65 -15.72 10.57
CA PRO A 520 -0.29 -15.13 9.64
C PRO A 520 0.35 -14.96 8.26
N LEU A 521 -0.30 -15.47 7.21
CA LEU A 521 0.13 -15.33 5.82
C LEU A 521 -0.61 -14.21 5.06
N PHE A 522 -1.21 -13.29 5.82
CA PHE A 522 -1.82 -12.05 5.36
C PHE A 522 -1.45 -10.95 6.36
N GLU A 523 -0.61 -10.01 5.95
CA GLU A 523 0.04 -9.05 6.85
C GLU A 523 0.21 -7.66 6.25
N PHE A 524 0.12 -6.64 7.11
CA PHE A 524 0.46 -5.24 6.78
C PHE A 524 -0.29 -4.66 5.58
N SER A 525 -1.55 -5.07 5.39
CA SER A 525 -2.36 -4.66 4.24
C SER A 525 -2.65 -3.14 4.21
N GLY A 526 -2.99 -2.64 3.02
CA GLY A 526 -3.40 -1.23 2.83
C GLY A 526 -4.80 -0.90 3.37
N ALA A 527 -5.40 -1.75 4.21
CA ALA A 527 -6.75 -1.57 4.74
C ALA A 527 -6.83 -0.43 5.75
N CYS A 528 -8.07 0.01 6.03
CA CYS A 528 -8.34 1.05 7.02
C CYS A 528 -7.79 0.69 8.42
N ALA A 529 -7.42 1.68 9.22
CA ALA A 529 -7.20 1.48 10.65
C ALA A 529 -8.49 0.93 11.29
N GLY A 530 -8.40 -0.26 11.90
CA GLY A 530 -9.58 -0.92 12.49
C GLY A 530 -10.50 -1.59 11.47
N CYS A 531 -10.00 -1.98 10.29
CA CYS A 531 -10.80 -2.68 9.28
C CYS A 531 -11.48 -3.94 9.84
N GLY A 532 -12.78 -4.09 9.57
CA GLY A 532 -13.56 -5.25 10.02
C GLY A 532 -13.41 -6.50 9.16
N GLU A 533 -12.78 -6.42 7.98
CA GLU A 533 -12.68 -7.55 7.03
C GLU A 533 -11.37 -8.36 7.21
N THR A 534 -10.24 -7.67 7.34
CA THR A 534 -8.91 -8.30 7.30
C THR A 534 -8.59 -9.28 8.44
N PRO A 535 -9.13 -9.17 9.67
CA PRO A 535 -8.94 -10.20 10.69
C PRO A 535 -9.43 -11.59 10.23
N TYR A 536 -10.46 -11.65 9.39
CA TYR A 536 -10.99 -12.90 8.84
C TYR A 536 -10.05 -13.50 7.78
N LEU A 537 -9.52 -12.68 6.86
CA LEU A 537 -8.54 -13.15 5.86
C LEU A 537 -7.24 -13.61 6.52
N LYS A 538 -6.78 -12.88 7.54
CA LYS A 538 -5.66 -13.31 8.37
C LYS A 538 -5.94 -14.68 8.99
N LEU A 539 -7.12 -14.89 9.59
CA LEU A 539 -7.48 -16.18 10.18
C LEU A 539 -7.50 -17.32 9.15
N ILE A 540 -8.07 -17.09 7.96
CA ILE A 540 -8.03 -18.05 6.85
C ILE A 540 -6.57 -18.39 6.48
N SER A 541 -5.71 -17.38 6.39
CA SER A 541 -4.28 -17.56 6.07
C SER A 541 -3.54 -18.37 7.15
N GLN A 542 -3.87 -18.17 8.43
CA GLN A 542 -3.29 -18.94 9.55
C GLN A 542 -3.70 -20.40 9.50
N LEU A 543 -4.97 -20.70 9.17
CA LEU A 543 -5.48 -22.07 9.17
C LEU A 543 -5.13 -22.84 7.90
N TYR A 544 -5.24 -22.21 6.73
CA TYR A 544 -5.21 -22.89 5.44
C TYR A 544 -4.22 -22.29 4.43
N GLY A 545 -3.51 -21.23 4.80
CA GLY A 545 -2.77 -20.41 3.85
C GLY A 545 -1.64 -21.14 3.10
N ASP A 546 -1.07 -22.20 3.67
CA ASP A 546 -0.03 -23.01 3.02
C ASP A 546 -0.56 -23.91 1.87
N ARG A 547 -1.88 -23.90 1.63
CA ARG A 547 -2.58 -24.64 0.58
C ARG A 547 -3.83 -23.93 0.05
N ALA A 548 -3.95 -22.62 0.27
CA ALA A 548 -5.10 -21.83 -0.14
C ALA A 548 -4.95 -21.28 -1.56
N LEU A 549 -6.04 -21.31 -2.33
CA LEU A 549 -6.21 -20.53 -3.56
C LEU A 549 -7.34 -19.53 -3.30
N ILE A 550 -7.08 -18.25 -3.50
CA ILE A 550 -8.02 -17.16 -3.24
C ILE A 550 -8.49 -16.59 -4.58
N ALA A 551 -9.76 -16.81 -4.92
CA ALA A 551 -10.49 -16.07 -5.93
C ALA A 551 -11.14 -14.87 -5.26
N ASN A 552 -10.67 -13.66 -5.57
CA ASN A 552 -11.12 -12.44 -4.89
C ASN A 552 -11.92 -11.53 -5.82
N ALA A 553 -13.14 -11.17 -5.44
CA ALA A 553 -13.97 -10.23 -6.18
C ALA A 553 -13.36 -8.82 -6.12
N THR A 554 -13.68 -7.99 -7.11
CA THR A 554 -13.34 -6.56 -7.08
C THR A 554 -14.09 -5.87 -5.94
N GLY A 555 -13.41 -5.09 -5.10
CA GLY A 555 -13.97 -4.47 -3.90
C GLY A 555 -12.92 -4.11 -2.86
N CYS A 556 -13.32 -3.84 -1.61
CA CYS A 556 -12.37 -3.56 -0.53
C CYS A 556 -11.26 -4.61 -0.44
N SER A 557 -11.64 -5.89 -0.52
CA SER A 557 -10.75 -7.04 -0.35
C SER A 557 -9.68 -7.17 -1.42
N SER A 558 -9.97 -6.84 -2.67
CA SER A 558 -8.94 -6.80 -3.72
C SER A 558 -8.08 -5.54 -3.63
N ILE A 559 -8.63 -4.40 -3.20
CA ILE A 559 -7.83 -3.18 -3.02
C ILE A 559 -6.81 -3.36 -1.89
N TYR A 560 -7.20 -3.75 -0.68
CA TYR A 560 -6.18 -3.96 0.36
C TYR A 560 -5.43 -5.29 0.20
N GLY A 561 -5.97 -6.25 -0.58
CA GLY A 561 -5.43 -7.59 -0.76
C GLY A 561 -4.49 -7.77 -1.96
N GLY A 562 -4.48 -6.84 -2.91
CA GLY A 562 -3.68 -6.99 -4.13
C GLY A 562 -3.45 -5.69 -4.91
N ASN A 563 -3.56 -4.52 -4.27
CA ASN A 563 -3.22 -3.26 -4.93
C ASN A 563 -1.70 -3.05 -5.00
N LEU A 564 -1.19 -3.16 -6.22
CA LEU A 564 0.22 -2.97 -6.56
C LEU A 564 0.73 -1.57 -6.14
N PRO A 565 2.01 -1.44 -5.77
CA PRO A 565 3.11 -2.39 -6.02
C PRO A 565 3.36 -3.43 -4.92
N THR A 566 2.53 -3.46 -3.87
CA THR A 566 2.71 -4.34 -2.71
C THR A 566 1.53 -5.24 -2.44
N THR A 567 1.80 -6.45 -1.96
CA THR A 567 0.80 -7.48 -1.68
C THR A 567 0.95 -7.97 -0.24
N PRO A 568 -0.15 -8.07 0.54
CA PRO A 568 -0.12 -8.53 1.93
C PRO A 568 -0.11 -10.04 2.09
N TRP A 569 -0.46 -10.79 1.05
CA TRP A 569 -0.36 -12.24 1.04
C TRP A 569 1.11 -12.60 1.07
N THR A 570 1.53 -13.44 2.01
CA THR A 570 2.93 -13.87 2.14
C THR A 570 3.03 -15.40 2.13
N LYS A 571 4.24 -15.91 2.29
CA LYS A 571 4.56 -17.34 2.30
C LYS A 571 5.33 -17.67 3.58
N ASN A 572 5.10 -18.87 4.09
CA ASN A 572 5.86 -19.40 5.22
C ASN A 572 7.29 -19.74 4.83
N GLU A 573 8.09 -20.19 5.81
CA GLU A 573 9.48 -20.60 5.58
C GLU A 573 9.65 -21.73 4.53
N ALA A 574 8.63 -22.56 4.32
CA ALA A 574 8.62 -23.60 3.28
C ALA A 574 8.27 -23.05 1.88
N GLY A 575 8.18 -21.73 1.73
CA GLY A 575 7.85 -21.05 0.48
C GLY A 575 6.38 -21.19 0.07
N ARG A 576 5.50 -21.63 0.97
CA ARG A 576 4.08 -21.84 0.70
C ARG A 576 3.22 -20.73 1.28
N GLY A 577 2.32 -20.24 0.46
CA GLY A 577 1.34 -19.25 0.87
C GLY A 577 0.13 -19.24 -0.05
N PRO A 578 -0.87 -18.39 0.25
CA PRO A 578 -2.06 -18.28 -0.56
C PRO A 578 -1.69 -17.83 -1.99
N ALA A 579 -2.15 -18.58 -2.99
CA ALA A 579 -2.16 -18.09 -4.37
C ALA A 579 -3.38 -17.20 -4.55
N TRP A 580 -3.18 -15.91 -4.83
CA TRP A 580 -4.26 -14.93 -4.90
C TRP A 580 -4.45 -14.41 -6.31
N SER A 581 -5.70 -14.25 -6.74
CA SER A 581 -6.05 -13.60 -8.00
C SER A 581 -7.39 -12.89 -7.90
N ASN A 582 -7.49 -11.75 -8.58
CA ASN A 582 -8.73 -11.02 -8.81
C ASN A 582 -9.03 -11.03 -10.31
N SER A 583 -10.17 -11.62 -10.69
CA SER A 583 -10.68 -11.57 -12.07
C SER A 583 -11.46 -10.27 -12.27
N LEU A 584 -12.79 -10.29 -12.13
CA LEU A 584 -13.64 -9.12 -12.22
C LEU A 584 -14.50 -8.94 -10.96
N PHE A 585 -15.44 -8.01 -11.01
CA PHE A 585 -16.36 -7.78 -9.91
C PHE A 585 -17.48 -8.83 -9.91
N GLU A 586 -17.97 -9.16 -11.11
CA GLU A 586 -19.17 -9.94 -11.37
C GLU A 586 -18.96 -11.46 -11.41
N ASP A 587 -17.75 -11.94 -11.72
CA ASP A 587 -17.48 -13.33 -12.09
C ASP A 587 -16.74 -14.16 -11.02
N ASN A 588 -16.59 -13.61 -9.81
CA ASN A 588 -15.66 -14.16 -8.83
C ASN A 588 -16.01 -15.60 -8.39
N ALA A 589 -17.31 -15.93 -8.35
CA ALA A 589 -17.74 -17.28 -7.99
C ALA A 589 -17.32 -18.28 -9.07
N GLU A 590 -17.62 -17.96 -10.32
CA GLU A 590 -17.31 -18.75 -11.51
C GLU A 590 -15.79 -18.88 -11.70
N PHE A 591 -15.05 -17.82 -11.37
CA PHE A 591 -13.60 -17.82 -11.36
C PHE A 591 -13.04 -18.82 -10.35
N GLY A 592 -13.54 -18.81 -9.11
CA GLY A 592 -13.20 -19.80 -8.08
C GLY A 592 -13.62 -21.23 -8.46
N LEU A 593 -14.79 -21.40 -9.09
CA LEU A 593 -15.20 -22.68 -9.65
C LEU A 593 -14.24 -23.17 -10.75
N GLY A 594 -13.75 -22.27 -11.60
CA GLY A 594 -12.72 -22.57 -12.60
C GLY A 594 -11.44 -23.13 -11.97
N MET A 595 -10.99 -22.54 -10.85
CA MET A 595 -9.87 -23.09 -10.06
C MET A 595 -10.17 -24.50 -9.55
N ARG A 596 -11.39 -24.77 -9.07
CA ARG A 596 -11.82 -26.09 -8.58
C ARG A 596 -11.84 -27.14 -9.68
N LEU A 597 -12.45 -26.82 -10.81
CA LEU A 597 -12.52 -27.73 -11.95
C LEU A 597 -11.12 -28.06 -12.49
N THR A 598 -10.23 -27.06 -12.52
CA THR A 598 -8.83 -27.25 -12.93
C THR A 598 -8.10 -28.20 -11.98
N LEU A 599 -8.19 -27.99 -10.67
CA LEU A 599 -7.56 -28.86 -9.67
C LEU A 599 -8.14 -30.27 -9.67
N ASP A 600 -9.46 -30.43 -9.87
CA ASP A 600 -10.10 -31.74 -10.06
C ASP A 600 -9.49 -32.48 -11.24
N ARG A 601 -9.37 -31.80 -12.39
CA ARG A 601 -8.85 -32.41 -13.60
C ARG A 601 -7.37 -32.74 -13.50
N GLN A 602 -6.56 -31.85 -12.95
CA GLN A 602 -5.14 -32.10 -12.69
C GLN A 602 -4.95 -33.27 -11.72
N GLY A 603 -5.73 -33.32 -10.64
CA GLY A 603 -5.70 -34.41 -9.69
C GLY A 603 -6.13 -35.74 -10.30
N GLN A 604 -7.15 -35.76 -11.16
CA GLN A 604 -7.54 -36.96 -11.90
C GLN A 604 -6.39 -37.44 -12.80
N TYR A 605 -5.83 -36.53 -13.58
CA TYR A 605 -4.76 -36.84 -14.52
C TYR A 605 -3.49 -37.35 -13.82
N ALA A 606 -3.12 -36.74 -12.69
CA ALA A 606 -2.03 -37.22 -11.85
C ALA A 606 -2.25 -38.67 -11.40
N ARG A 607 -3.46 -39.04 -10.97
CA ARG A 607 -3.78 -40.41 -10.54
C ARG A 607 -3.71 -41.41 -11.69
N GLU A 608 -4.18 -41.04 -12.88
CA GLU A 608 -4.05 -41.87 -14.09
C GLU A 608 -2.58 -42.12 -14.44
N LEU A 609 -1.74 -41.08 -14.34
CA LEU A 609 -0.30 -41.18 -14.59
C LEU A 609 0.44 -41.98 -13.53
N LEU A 610 0.05 -41.90 -12.24
CA LEU A 610 0.61 -42.74 -11.17
C LEU A 610 0.45 -44.23 -11.49
N LEU A 611 -0.74 -44.63 -11.96
CA LEU A 611 -1.01 -46.02 -12.35
C LEU A 611 -0.21 -46.42 -13.59
N ARG A 612 -0.12 -45.53 -14.59
CA ARG A 612 0.64 -45.79 -15.82
C ARG A 612 2.14 -45.93 -15.55
N LEU A 613 2.68 -45.14 -14.64
CA LEU A 613 4.10 -45.10 -14.28
C LEU A 613 4.43 -45.97 -13.06
N ASN A 614 3.52 -46.87 -12.68
CA ASN A 614 3.66 -47.67 -11.47
C ASN A 614 4.98 -48.45 -11.40
N GLY A 615 5.40 -49.10 -12.49
CA GLY A 615 6.67 -49.83 -12.54
C GLY A 615 7.92 -48.96 -12.35
N GLN A 616 7.79 -47.64 -12.50
CA GLN A 616 8.84 -46.67 -12.27
C GLN A 616 8.83 -46.02 -10.89
N ILE A 617 7.66 -45.98 -10.24
CA ILE A 617 7.41 -45.31 -8.97
C ILE A 617 7.45 -46.33 -7.83
N GLY A 618 6.91 -47.53 -8.04
CA GLY A 618 6.75 -48.60 -7.07
C GLY A 618 5.33 -48.67 -6.49
N ASP A 619 4.77 -49.89 -6.46
CA ASP A 619 3.40 -50.19 -6.06
C ASP A 619 3.01 -49.61 -4.70
N GLU A 620 3.91 -49.70 -3.72
CA GLU A 620 3.66 -49.21 -2.37
C GLU A 620 3.40 -47.70 -2.34
N LEU A 621 4.27 -46.90 -2.97
CA LEU A 621 4.14 -45.45 -2.98
C LEU A 621 2.91 -45.01 -3.78
N VAL A 622 2.63 -45.67 -4.92
CA VAL A 622 1.41 -45.40 -5.70
C VAL A 622 0.17 -45.66 -4.86
N ASN A 623 0.09 -46.80 -4.17
CA ASN A 623 -1.05 -47.12 -3.31
C ASN A 623 -1.20 -46.11 -2.16
N GLN A 624 -0.10 -45.72 -1.52
CA GLN A 624 -0.10 -44.72 -0.45
C GLN A 624 -0.54 -43.33 -0.94
N LEU A 625 -0.13 -42.91 -2.14
CA LEU A 625 -0.52 -41.63 -2.75
C LEU A 625 -2.02 -41.61 -3.10
N LEU A 626 -2.56 -42.74 -3.58
CA LEU A 626 -3.96 -42.85 -4.01
C LEU A 626 -4.94 -42.98 -2.84
N SER A 627 -4.54 -43.62 -1.74
CA SER A 627 -5.40 -43.92 -0.58
C SER A 627 -5.21 -42.97 0.62
N ALA A 628 -4.41 -41.91 0.45
CA ALA A 628 -4.09 -40.98 1.52
C ALA A 628 -5.31 -40.25 2.10
N ASP A 629 -5.54 -40.41 3.40
CA ASP A 629 -6.43 -39.52 4.17
C ASP A 629 -5.74 -38.17 4.40
N GLN A 630 -6.43 -37.11 3.98
CA GLN A 630 -6.01 -35.71 4.06
C GLN A 630 -7.06 -34.85 4.79
N SER A 631 -7.88 -35.46 5.65
CA SER A 631 -8.89 -34.76 6.47
C SER A 631 -8.28 -33.93 7.60
N THR A 632 -7.03 -34.21 7.98
CA THR A 632 -6.27 -33.51 9.02
C THR A 632 -5.01 -32.86 8.45
N GLU A 633 -4.47 -31.84 9.13
CA GLU A 633 -3.20 -31.21 8.77
C GLU A 633 -2.02 -32.20 8.75
N GLU A 634 -2.04 -33.19 9.64
CA GLU A 634 -1.07 -34.29 9.66
C GLU A 634 -1.19 -35.15 8.39
N GLY A 635 -2.42 -35.47 7.97
CA GLY A 635 -2.69 -36.22 6.74
C GLY A 635 -2.20 -35.50 5.48
N VAL A 636 -2.45 -34.19 5.40
CA VAL A 636 -1.94 -33.31 4.33
C VAL A 636 -0.41 -33.29 4.31
N THR A 637 0.22 -33.16 5.48
CA THR A 637 1.69 -33.15 5.62
C THR A 637 2.31 -34.47 5.16
N ARG A 638 1.75 -35.62 5.58
CA ARG A 638 2.20 -36.94 5.09
C ARG A 638 2.04 -37.06 3.58
N GLN A 639 0.96 -36.52 3.00
CA GLN A 639 0.79 -36.54 1.55
C GLN A 639 1.85 -35.69 0.83
N ARG A 640 2.22 -34.53 1.38
CA ARG A 640 3.32 -33.72 0.82
C ARG A 640 4.62 -34.50 0.76
N ARG A 641 4.99 -35.22 1.84
CA ARG A 641 6.17 -36.08 1.88
C ARG A 641 6.14 -37.15 0.79
N ARG A 642 4.98 -37.81 0.59
CA ARG A 642 4.81 -38.79 -0.49
C ARG A 642 4.97 -38.16 -1.88
N VAL A 643 4.46 -36.95 -2.09
CA VAL A 643 4.62 -36.21 -3.36
C VAL A 643 6.07 -35.77 -3.58
N ALA A 644 6.79 -35.37 -2.53
CA ALA A 644 8.23 -35.07 -2.61
C ALA A 644 9.05 -36.32 -2.97
N GLU A 645 8.76 -37.46 -2.34
CA GLU A 645 9.36 -38.76 -2.67
C GLU A 645 9.04 -39.17 -4.11
N LEU A 646 7.80 -38.99 -4.56
CA LEU A 646 7.41 -39.22 -5.96
C LEU A 646 8.27 -38.41 -6.93
N LYS A 647 8.41 -37.10 -6.69
CA LYS A 647 9.24 -36.21 -7.52
C LYS A 647 10.71 -36.64 -7.51
N THR A 648 11.21 -37.14 -6.38
CA THR A 648 12.58 -37.67 -6.25
C THR A 648 12.78 -38.94 -7.08
N ARG A 649 11.87 -39.91 -7.02
CA ARG A 649 11.94 -41.16 -7.84
C ARG A 649 11.86 -40.91 -9.34
N LEU A 650 11.25 -39.80 -9.74
CA LEU A 650 11.08 -39.40 -11.13
C LEU A 650 12.16 -38.41 -11.62
N ALA A 651 13.05 -37.96 -10.74
CA ALA A 651 14.11 -37.02 -11.09
C ALA A 651 15.05 -37.60 -12.17
N GLY A 652 15.41 -36.77 -13.15
CA GLY A 652 16.31 -37.16 -14.25
C GLY A 652 15.65 -37.97 -15.38
N LYS A 653 14.38 -38.36 -15.24
CA LYS A 653 13.65 -39.07 -16.29
C LYS A 653 13.03 -38.10 -17.28
N VAL A 654 13.14 -38.40 -18.58
CA VAL A 654 12.81 -37.46 -19.65
C VAL A 654 11.54 -37.81 -20.42
N GLU A 655 10.87 -38.91 -20.08
CA GLU A 655 9.63 -39.33 -20.75
C GLU A 655 8.54 -38.26 -20.63
N PRO A 656 7.75 -38.01 -21.69
CA PRO A 656 6.66 -37.04 -21.65
C PRO A 656 5.69 -37.26 -20.49
N ALA A 657 5.26 -38.51 -20.26
CA ALA A 657 4.36 -38.85 -19.16
C ALA A 657 4.93 -38.55 -17.77
N VAL A 658 6.25 -38.61 -17.59
CA VAL A 658 6.91 -38.24 -16.33
C VAL A 658 6.88 -36.72 -16.16
N ARG A 659 7.18 -35.96 -17.23
CA ARG A 659 7.10 -34.48 -17.20
C ARG A 659 5.68 -34.04 -16.88
N ASP A 660 4.69 -34.66 -17.51
CA ASP A 660 3.27 -34.40 -17.27
C ASP A 660 2.94 -34.67 -15.80
N LEU A 661 3.30 -35.84 -15.26
CA LEU A 661 3.02 -36.19 -13.86
C LEU A 661 3.70 -35.21 -12.89
N VAL A 662 4.97 -34.87 -13.10
CA VAL A 662 5.69 -33.91 -12.25
C VAL A 662 5.00 -32.54 -12.27
N SER A 663 4.46 -32.11 -13.42
CA SER A 663 3.77 -30.82 -13.55
C SER A 663 2.44 -30.75 -12.80
N VAL A 664 1.76 -31.88 -12.60
CA VAL A 664 0.45 -31.94 -11.90
C VAL A 664 0.49 -32.65 -10.54
N ALA A 665 1.66 -33.15 -10.11
CA ALA A 665 1.79 -33.94 -8.88
C ALA A 665 1.32 -33.20 -7.63
N ASP A 666 1.49 -31.88 -7.58
CA ASP A 666 1.07 -31.07 -6.43
C ASP A 666 -0.47 -31.01 -6.26
N ALA A 667 -1.24 -31.36 -7.29
CA ALA A 667 -2.70 -31.52 -7.21
C ALA A 667 -3.13 -32.78 -6.42
N LEU A 668 -2.20 -33.70 -6.10
CA LEU A 668 -2.44 -34.84 -5.21
C LEU A 668 -2.56 -34.42 -3.74
N VAL A 669 -2.02 -33.25 -3.39
CA VAL A 669 -2.17 -32.63 -2.07
C VAL A 669 -3.42 -31.76 -2.07
N LYS A 670 -4.36 -32.01 -1.14
CA LYS A 670 -5.63 -31.28 -1.04
C LYS A 670 -5.38 -29.77 -0.91
N LYS A 671 -6.05 -29.00 -1.77
CA LYS A 671 -6.05 -27.53 -1.76
C LYS A 671 -7.37 -27.00 -1.22
N SER A 672 -7.36 -25.78 -0.68
CA SER A 672 -8.55 -25.09 -0.17
C SER A 672 -8.84 -23.88 -1.05
N ILE A 673 -9.95 -23.90 -1.78
CA ILE A 673 -10.36 -22.77 -2.63
C ILE A 673 -11.28 -21.87 -1.82
N TRP A 674 -10.96 -20.59 -1.76
CA TRP A 674 -11.73 -19.57 -1.07
C TRP A 674 -12.19 -18.50 -2.07
N ILE A 675 -13.48 -18.26 -2.11
CA ILE A 675 -14.14 -17.26 -2.96
C ILE A 675 -14.46 -16.05 -2.07
N VAL A 676 -13.56 -15.08 -2.05
CA VAL A 676 -13.62 -13.91 -1.16
C VAL A 676 -14.27 -12.74 -1.89
N GLY A 677 -15.30 -12.12 -1.30
CA GLY A 677 -15.86 -10.88 -1.81
C GLY A 677 -16.75 -10.17 -0.79
N GLY A 678 -17.08 -8.91 -1.10
CA GLY A 678 -17.98 -8.10 -0.27
C GLY A 678 -19.45 -8.39 -0.55
N ASP A 679 -20.33 -7.74 0.22
CA ASP A 679 -21.78 -7.86 0.10
C ASP A 679 -22.30 -7.45 -1.28
N GLY A 680 -21.84 -6.32 -1.84
CA GLY A 680 -22.26 -5.88 -3.18
C GLY A 680 -21.91 -6.86 -4.32
N TRP A 681 -20.87 -7.68 -4.15
CA TRP A 681 -20.64 -8.80 -5.08
C TRP A 681 -21.64 -9.92 -4.84
N ALA A 682 -21.71 -10.41 -3.59
CA ALA A 682 -22.45 -11.62 -3.27
C ALA A 682 -23.97 -11.47 -3.40
N TYR A 683 -24.52 -10.29 -3.14
CA TYR A 683 -25.96 -10.03 -3.12
C TYR A 683 -26.49 -9.34 -4.38
N ASP A 684 -25.62 -8.66 -5.13
CA ASP A 684 -26.02 -7.91 -6.34
C ASP A 684 -25.37 -8.50 -7.59
N ILE A 685 -24.21 -7.98 -8.01
CA ILE A 685 -23.69 -8.16 -9.38
C ILE A 685 -23.23 -9.60 -9.65
N GLY A 686 -22.72 -10.30 -8.64
CA GLY A 686 -22.24 -11.68 -8.75
C GLY A 686 -23.18 -12.72 -8.15
N TYR A 687 -24.38 -12.34 -7.68
CA TYR A 687 -25.30 -13.26 -7.01
C TYR A 687 -25.71 -14.45 -7.89
N GLY A 688 -25.98 -14.22 -9.18
CA GLY A 688 -26.34 -15.29 -10.11
C GLY A 688 -25.21 -16.31 -10.30
N GLY A 689 -23.96 -15.85 -10.35
CA GLY A 689 -22.78 -16.71 -10.38
C GLY A 689 -22.60 -17.49 -9.08
N LEU A 690 -22.75 -16.81 -7.94
CA LEU A 690 -22.67 -17.42 -6.61
C LEU A 690 -23.70 -18.53 -6.40
N ASP A 691 -24.97 -18.27 -6.74
CA ASP A 691 -26.06 -19.27 -6.68
C ASP A 691 -25.70 -20.52 -7.51
N HIS A 692 -25.26 -20.31 -8.76
CA HIS A 692 -24.89 -21.41 -9.65
C HIS A 692 -23.74 -22.26 -9.10
N VAL A 693 -22.71 -21.62 -8.55
CA VAL A 693 -21.55 -22.30 -7.99
C VAL A 693 -21.91 -23.09 -6.74
N LEU A 694 -22.71 -22.52 -5.83
CA LEU A 694 -23.20 -23.24 -4.65
C LEU A 694 -24.10 -24.42 -5.05
N ALA A 695 -25.00 -24.23 -6.03
CA ALA A 695 -25.87 -25.27 -6.54
C ALA A 695 -25.10 -26.43 -7.22
N SER A 696 -23.87 -26.19 -7.70
CA SER A 696 -23.02 -27.22 -8.30
C SER A 696 -22.58 -28.32 -7.32
N GLY A 697 -22.61 -28.06 -6.01
CA GLY A 697 -22.17 -28.98 -4.96
C GLY A 697 -20.67 -29.26 -4.94
N ARG A 698 -19.86 -28.46 -5.65
CA ARG A 698 -18.40 -28.60 -5.67
C ARG A 698 -17.77 -28.07 -4.38
N ASP A 699 -16.62 -28.65 -4.00
CA ASP A 699 -15.84 -28.26 -2.80
C ASP A 699 -15.12 -26.91 -3.03
N VAL A 700 -15.84 -25.82 -2.76
CA VAL A 700 -15.36 -24.43 -2.69
C VAL A 700 -15.87 -23.79 -1.39
N ASN A 701 -15.15 -22.78 -0.89
CA ASN A 701 -15.47 -22.08 0.36
C ASN A 701 -15.83 -20.63 0.10
#